data_AF-A0A316YZ12-F1
#
_entry.id   AF-A0A316YZ12-F1
#
_cell.length_a   1.000
_cell.length_b   1.000
_cell.length_c   1.000
_cell.angle_alpha   90.00
_cell.angle_beta   90.00
_cell.angle_gamma   90.00
#
_symmetry.space_group_name_H-M   'P 1'
#
loop_
_entity.id
_entity.type
_entity.pdbx_description
1 polymer ?
#
loop_
_entity_poly.entity_id
_entity_poly.type
_entity_poly.pdbx_seq_one_letter_code
_entity_poly.pdbx_strand_id
1 'polypeptide(L)'
;MTATVVHRPSMLLPCSTALVSPGGARRYATTSSSTTTAEEQHAEAKPFPSKVLVANRGEIACRVMRTCKRLGIATVAVFSEADANAAHVALADEAYCIGPAPSSESYLKMDRILDVARRTGAEMIHPGYGFLSENSDFASLLESSDGIRFIGPPSQAIVSMGSKSASKDIMTKAGVPCVPGYHGQDQSDSNLQAEADKIGYPVLIKAVKGGGGKGMKIVERSDDFLDQLRSAQREAEKSFGDADVLIERYLKRPRHVEVQIVSSAAPHNQHLAISTRDCSVQRRHQKIIEEAPAPHLSTALERDLCDKATAAARAVDYVGAGTVEFIMDADTGEFFFMEMNTRLQVEHCVSEMISGIDLVEWQLLAASGNALPLSQSEIRSWGHSFEARIYAEDTEANFLPDVGVLAHVAFPTPTTDLLSPPSSSSSSSGSSGEALLPPPPSSVRIDTGFGPGDEISVHYDPMIAKLIVHGRDRSDALRLMRRALGQTQIVGPKTNVGFLSRLCAHEAFVDGRGLETGFIAKYGQDLFVGNQGAVEIGDDVYVQAAVFLAWKGIRERQGTQQAEGQSPWSRREFSSFRSTRSQGADMQFKLRSRRKRQGAQEAAAKGEAEDIVTVHVRALSSSQCAVELEQGEAGKGQQRREIGTLNVTRCDGTQIELRTPWATGEGGAGHDVRGHVISRGPAGSDGASTEARLDVFSEGRHYELDLVAPAWLEEVKGALAPQEGSVRAPMPSKVVEVRVKAGDAVQQGDIVVVLEAMKTEHTLRAPKDGVVAKVNAAQGAMCAEGTELVTFEEREQEQ
;
A
#
# COMPACT_ATOMS: atom_id res chain seq x y z
N MET A 1 -33.43 4.49 -11.85
CA MET A 1 -32.26 5.38 -11.80
C MET A 1 -31.30 4.92 -12.88
N THR A 2 -31.07 5.76 -13.88
CA THR A 2 -30.34 5.45 -15.12
C THR A 2 -28.83 5.42 -14.85
N ALA A 3 -28.22 4.23 -14.98
CA ALA A 3 -26.78 4.03 -14.84
C ALA A 3 -26.05 4.50 -16.11
N THR A 4 -25.02 5.32 -15.92
CA THR A 4 -24.19 5.87 -16.99
C THR A 4 -23.20 4.80 -17.47
N VAL A 5 -23.41 4.29 -18.69
CA VAL A 5 -22.46 3.38 -19.38
C VAL A 5 -21.37 4.23 -20.03
N VAL A 6 -20.10 4.00 -19.66
CA VAL A 6 -18.95 4.62 -20.33
C VAL A 6 -18.42 3.66 -21.38
N HIS A 7 -18.87 3.80 -22.63
CA HIS A 7 -18.27 3.14 -23.79
C HIS A 7 -17.31 4.10 -24.51
N ARG A 8 -16.11 3.64 -24.87
CA ARG A 8 -15.23 4.31 -25.83
C ARG A 8 -15.06 3.45 -27.09
N PRO A 9 -15.12 4.04 -28.30
CA PRO A 9 -15.09 3.28 -29.56
C PRO A 9 -13.66 2.89 -29.96
N SER A 10 -13.52 1.65 -30.44
CA SER A 10 -12.30 1.10 -31.05
C SER A 10 -12.13 1.56 -32.50
N MET A 11 -10.95 2.06 -32.86
CA MET A 11 -10.58 2.35 -34.25
C MET A 11 -10.10 1.07 -34.95
N LEU A 12 -10.89 0.59 -35.91
CA LEU A 12 -10.53 -0.50 -36.83
C LEU A 12 -9.65 0.05 -37.98
N LEU A 13 -8.47 -0.55 -38.18
CA LEU A 13 -7.66 -0.41 -39.39
C LEU A 13 -7.94 -1.59 -40.35
N PRO A 14 -7.96 -1.39 -41.68
CA PRO A 14 -8.37 -2.42 -42.63
C PRO A 14 -7.24 -3.41 -42.96
N CYS A 15 -7.58 -4.70 -42.98
CA CYS A 15 -6.73 -5.81 -43.40
C CYS A 15 -6.73 -5.93 -44.94
N SER A 16 -5.55 -5.93 -45.55
CA SER A 16 -5.35 -6.15 -46.98
C SER A 16 -5.29 -7.65 -47.29
N THR A 17 -6.17 -8.12 -48.17
CA THR A 17 -6.27 -9.48 -48.67
C THR A 17 -5.19 -9.74 -49.72
N ALA A 18 -4.39 -10.79 -49.54
CA ALA A 18 -3.53 -11.34 -50.60
C ALA A 18 -3.92 -12.81 -50.85
N LEU A 19 -4.37 -13.06 -52.08
CA LEU A 19 -4.70 -14.35 -52.65
C LEU A 19 -3.44 -15.19 -52.89
N VAL A 20 -3.44 -16.46 -52.45
CA VAL A 20 -2.51 -17.50 -52.94
C VAL A 20 -3.32 -18.75 -53.31
N SER A 21 -3.09 -19.21 -54.54
CA SER A 21 -3.78 -20.30 -55.25
C SER A 21 -3.50 -21.71 -54.70
N PRO A 22 -4.37 -22.71 -54.97
CA PRO A 22 -4.24 -24.06 -54.44
C PRO A 22 -3.37 -24.95 -55.35
N GLY A 23 -2.43 -25.67 -54.76
CA GLY A 23 -1.56 -26.62 -55.47
C GLY A 23 -1.47 -27.97 -54.76
N GLY A 24 -2.07 -29.00 -55.37
CA GLY A 24 -1.53 -30.36 -55.36
C GLY A 24 -1.89 -31.27 -54.18
N ALA A 25 -3.02 -31.95 -54.29
CA ALA A 25 -3.30 -33.15 -53.51
C ALA A 25 -2.31 -34.29 -53.85
N ARG A 26 -1.65 -34.85 -52.84
CA ARG A 26 -1.05 -36.20 -52.90
C ARG A 26 -1.66 -37.03 -51.77
N ARG A 27 -2.61 -37.88 -52.15
CA ARG A 27 -3.15 -38.96 -51.31
C ARG A 27 -2.11 -40.07 -51.24
N TYR A 28 -1.64 -40.40 -50.04
CA TYR A 28 -1.14 -41.73 -49.74
C TYR A 28 -2.17 -42.40 -48.85
N ALA A 29 -2.87 -43.37 -49.42
CA ALA A 29 -3.66 -44.34 -48.67
C ALA A 29 -2.72 -45.46 -48.23
N THR A 30 -2.68 -45.73 -46.93
CA THR A 30 -2.13 -46.98 -46.38
C THR A 30 -3.17 -47.56 -45.44
N THR A 31 -3.60 -48.78 -45.76
CA THR A 31 -4.60 -49.58 -45.05
C THR A 31 -4.02 -50.23 -43.79
N SER A 32 -4.75 -50.05 -42.68
CA SER A 32 -4.96 -50.93 -41.52
C SER A 32 -3.81 -51.74 -40.91
N SER A 33 -3.60 -51.54 -39.60
CA SER A 33 -3.47 -52.66 -38.66
C SER A 33 -4.14 -52.28 -37.34
N SER A 34 -5.25 -52.95 -37.04
CA SER A 34 -5.91 -52.93 -35.74
C SER A 34 -5.05 -53.67 -34.72
N THR A 35 -4.28 -52.91 -33.93
CA THR A 35 -3.75 -53.36 -32.66
C THR A 35 -4.50 -52.59 -31.58
N THR A 36 -5.35 -53.30 -30.85
CA THR A 36 -5.96 -52.87 -29.58
C THR A 36 -4.85 -52.64 -28.57
N THR A 37 -4.26 -51.45 -28.58
CA THR A 37 -3.63 -50.87 -27.39
C THR A 37 -4.74 -50.24 -26.57
N ALA A 38 -4.77 -50.55 -25.27
CA ALA A 38 -5.63 -49.88 -24.31
C ALA A 38 -5.47 -48.37 -24.50
N GLU A 39 -6.51 -47.71 -25.01
CA GLU A 39 -6.62 -46.26 -25.03
C GLU A 39 -6.66 -45.82 -23.57
N GLU A 40 -5.53 -45.36 -23.05
CA GLU A 40 -5.55 -44.39 -21.97
C GLU A 40 -6.39 -43.22 -22.49
N GLN A 41 -7.65 -43.18 -22.07
CA GLN A 41 -8.53 -42.05 -22.28
C GLN A 41 -7.90 -40.84 -21.58
N HIS A 42 -7.02 -40.13 -22.27
CA HIS A 42 -6.71 -38.75 -21.93
C HIS A 42 -8.03 -37.99 -22.06
N ALA A 43 -8.74 -37.83 -20.94
CA ALA A 43 -9.89 -36.95 -20.87
C ALA A 43 -9.43 -35.58 -21.39
N GLU A 44 -10.01 -35.14 -22.51
CA GLU A 44 -9.66 -33.89 -23.15
C GLU A 44 -9.88 -32.75 -22.14
N ALA A 45 -8.84 -31.96 -21.88
CA ALA A 45 -8.90 -30.88 -20.90
C ALA A 45 -10.04 -29.91 -21.29
N LYS A 46 -10.90 -29.59 -20.32
CA LYS A 46 -11.97 -28.62 -20.52
C LYS A 46 -11.36 -27.24 -20.80
N PRO A 47 -11.93 -26.46 -21.73
CA PRO A 47 -11.44 -25.12 -22.02
C PRO A 47 -11.59 -24.21 -20.80
N PHE A 48 -10.72 -23.20 -20.71
CA PHE A 48 -10.92 -22.07 -19.81
C PHE A 48 -12.23 -21.33 -20.13
N PRO A 49 -12.83 -20.64 -19.14
CA PRO A 49 -13.99 -19.80 -19.39
C PRO A 49 -13.67 -18.71 -20.40
N SER A 50 -14.63 -18.33 -21.24
CA SER A 50 -14.44 -17.19 -22.14
C SER A 50 -14.41 -15.86 -21.40
N LYS A 51 -15.12 -15.76 -20.26
CA LYS A 51 -15.25 -14.54 -19.47
C LYS A 51 -15.33 -14.82 -17.96
N VAL A 52 -14.55 -14.08 -17.18
CA VAL A 52 -14.49 -14.15 -15.71
C VAL A 52 -14.82 -12.79 -15.11
N LEU A 53 -15.71 -12.77 -14.11
CA LEU A 53 -15.93 -11.60 -13.27
C LEU A 53 -15.03 -11.68 -12.04
N VAL A 54 -14.34 -10.59 -11.72
CA VAL A 54 -13.50 -10.50 -10.52
C VAL A 54 -14.25 -9.69 -9.47
N ALA A 55 -14.76 -10.38 -8.44
CA ALA A 55 -15.58 -9.81 -7.37
C ALA A 55 -14.72 -9.20 -6.25
N ASN A 56 -13.77 -8.36 -6.63
CA ASN A 56 -12.82 -7.72 -5.70
C ASN A 56 -12.28 -6.40 -6.29
N ARG A 57 -11.37 -5.75 -5.58
CA ARG A 57 -10.75 -4.46 -5.94
C ARG A 57 -9.24 -4.46 -5.72
N GLY A 58 -8.61 -3.33 -6.03
CA GLY A 58 -7.22 -3.07 -5.68
C GLY A 58 -6.24 -4.05 -6.33
N GLU A 59 -5.13 -4.35 -5.63
CA GLU A 59 -4.04 -5.16 -6.19
C GLU A 59 -4.49 -6.55 -6.62
N ILE A 60 -5.36 -7.21 -5.83
CA ILE A 60 -5.80 -8.58 -6.11
C ILE A 60 -6.68 -8.67 -7.35
N ALA A 61 -7.53 -7.66 -7.58
CA ALA A 61 -8.31 -7.61 -8.81
C ALA A 61 -7.37 -7.48 -10.02
N CYS A 62 -6.36 -6.59 -9.94
CA CYS A 62 -5.33 -6.48 -10.96
C CYS A 62 -4.54 -7.78 -11.16
N ARG A 63 -4.16 -8.46 -10.07
CA ARG A 63 -3.42 -9.73 -10.07
C ARG A 63 -4.18 -10.83 -10.82
N VAL A 64 -5.48 -10.98 -10.56
CA VAL A 64 -6.32 -11.99 -11.21
C VAL A 64 -6.53 -11.65 -12.69
N MET A 65 -6.82 -10.38 -13.01
CA MET A 65 -7.02 -9.94 -14.38
C MET A 65 -5.78 -10.09 -15.24
N ARG A 66 -4.57 -9.86 -14.69
CA ARG A 66 -3.31 -10.09 -15.43
C ARG A 66 -3.17 -11.56 -15.85
N THR A 67 -3.48 -12.52 -14.99
CA THR A 67 -3.51 -13.96 -15.38
C THR A 67 -4.58 -14.24 -16.42
N CYS A 68 -5.80 -13.73 -16.24
CA CYS A 68 -6.88 -13.93 -17.20
C CYS A 68 -6.50 -13.41 -18.60
N LYS A 69 -5.94 -12.19 -18.68
CA LYS A 69 -5.48 -11.60 -19.94
C LYS A 69 -4.38 -12.41 -20.61
N ARG A 70 -3.41 -12.91 -19.86
CA ARG A 70 -2.35 -13.81 -20.38
C ARG A 70 -2.94 -15.07 -20.99
N LEU A 71 -3.99 -15.62 -20.38
CA LEU A 71 -4.70 -16.82 -20.84
C LEU A 71 -5.74 -16.52 -21.95
N GLY A 72 -5.92 -15.26 -22.35
CA GLY A 72 -6.91 -14.85 -23.35
C GLY A 72 -8.36 -14.87 -22.86
N ILE A 73 -8.57 -14.83 -21.54
CA ILE A 73 -9.88 -14.82 -20.88
C ILE A 73 -10.35 -13.36 -20.73
N ALA A 74 -11.56 -13.03 -21.18
CA ALA A 74 -12.15 -11.71 -21.00
C ALA A 74 -12.49 -11.44 -19.53
N THR A 75 -12.32 -10.20 -19.08
CA THR A 75 -12.42 -9.82 -17.67
C THR A 75 -13.49 -8.77 -17.41
N VAL A 76 -14.27 -8.99 -16.34
CA VAL A 76 -15.26 -8.02 -15.84
C VAL A 76 -14.85 -7.57 -14.44
N ALA A 77 -14.65 -6.27 -14.26
CA ALA A 77 -14.50 -5.63 -12.96
C ALA A 77 -15.86 -5.23 -12.37
N VAL A 78 -15.94 -5.27 -11.04
CA VAL A 78 -16.95 -4.53 -10.29
C VAL A 78 -16.28 -3.43 -9.46
N PHE A 79 -16.95 -2.30 -9.30
CA PHE A 79 -16.40 -1.17 -8.54
C PHE A 79 -17.45 -0.41 -7.74
N SER A 80 -17.04 0.19 -6.61
CA SER A 80 -17.85 1.18 -5.91
C SER A 80 -17.68 2.56 -6.54
N GLU A 81 -18.55 3.52 -6.21
CA GLU A 81 -18.38 4.92 -6.66
C GLU A 81 -17.00 5.52 -6.34
N ALA A 82 -16.39 5.16 -5.20
CA ALA A 82 -15.06 5.61 -4.82
C ALA A 82 -13.93 5.00 -5.69
N ASP A 83 -14.17 3.82 -6.26
CA ASP A 83 -13.19 3.08 -7.06
C ASP A 83 -13.34 3.34 -8.57
N ALA A 84 -14.13 4.33 -8.98
CA ALA A 84 -14.44 4.58 -10.41
C ALA A 84 -13.19 4.80 -11.28
N ASN A 85 -12.09 5.30 -10.69
CA ASN A 85 -10.83 5.55 -11.36
C ASN A 85 -9.72 4.56 -10.96
N ALA A 86 -10.05 3.51 -10.20
CA ALA A 86 -9.06 2.56 -9.69
C ALA A 86 -8.41 1.74 -10.82
N ALA A 87 -7.17 1.27 -10.60
CA ALA A 87 -6.40 0.57 -11.62
C ALA A 87 -7.09 -0.69 -12.16
N HIS A 88 -7.82 -1.45 -11.32
CA HIS A 88 -8.51 -2.66 -11.77
C HIS A 88 -9.71 -2.37 -12.69
N VAL A 89 -10.33 -1.20 -12.54
CA VAL A 89 -11.39 -0.72 -13.45
C VAL A 89 -10.81 -0.41 -14.81
N ALA A 90 -9.67 0.27 -14.85
CA ALA A 90 -8.97 0.57 -16.09
C ALA A 90 -8.37 -0.68 -16.75
N LEU A 91 -8.02 -1.70 -15.95
CA LEU A 91 -7.44 -2.94 -16.45
C LEU A 91 -8.50 -3.88 -17.04
N ALA A 92 -9.73 -3.93 -16.55
CA ALA A 92 -10.73 -4.87 -17.06
C ALA A 92 -11.21 -4.53 -18.47
N ASP A 93 -11.72 -5.55 -19.18
CA ASP A 93 -12.34 -5.35 -20.51
C ASP A 93 -13.72 -4.68 -20.40
N GLU A 94 -14.44 -4.96 -19.31
CA GLU A 94 -15.68 -4.29 -18.92
C GLU A 94 -15.68 -4.01 -17.41
N ALA A 95 -16.35 -2.93 -16.98
CA ALA A 95 -16.45 -2.60 -15.57
C ALA A 95 -17.83 -2.04 -15.19
N TYR A 96 -18.38 -2.45 -14.05
CA TYR A 96 -19.71 -2.07 -13.60
C TYR A 96 -19.72 -1.55 -12.16
N CYS A 97 -20.38 -0.40 -11.97
CA CYS A 97 -20.58 0.17 -10.64
C CYS A 97 -21.62 -0.67 -9.86
N ILE A 98 -21.26 -1.09 -8.66
CA ILE A 98 -22.09 -1.93 -7.78
C ILE A 98 -22.56 -1.21 -6.52
N GLY A 99 -22.33 0.10 -6.40
CA GLY A 99 -22.91 0.92 -5.33
C GLY A 99 -21.97 1.97 -4.72
N PRO A 100 -22.39 2.57 -3.61
CA PRO A 100 -21.59 3.55 -2.87
C PRO A 100 -20.30 2.99 -2.29
N ALA A 101 -19.44 3.87 -1.79
CA ALA A 101 -18.11 3.54 -1.29
C ALA A 101 -18.08 2.45 -0.17
N PRO A 102 -18.97 2.43 0.85
CA PRO A 102 -18.92 1.40 1.88
C PRO A 102 -19.08 -0.01 1.29
N SER A 103 -18.17 -0.93 1.64
CA SER A 103 -18.19 -2.32 1.14
C SER A 103 -19.48 -3.06 1.47
N SER A 104 -20.09 -2.78 2.64
CA SER A 104 -21.39 -3.32 3.05
C SER A 104 -22.56 -2.95 2.11
N GLU A 105 -22.37 -1.90 1.31
CA GLU A 105 -23.32 -1.38 0.32
C GLU A 105 -22.89 -1.63 -1.14
N SER A 106 -21.69 -2.19 -1.34
CA SER A 106 -21.09 -2.48 -2.65
C SER A 106 -20.53 -3.91 -2.70
N TYR A 107 -19.24 -4.11 -2.41
CA TYR A 107 -18.52 -5.39 -2.59
C TYR A 107 -19.08 -6.58 -1.79
N LEU A 108 -19.89 -6.33 -0.76
CA LEU A 108 -20.58 -7.37 0.02
C LEU A 108 -22.03 -7.63 -0.46
N LYS A 109 -22.51 -6.93 -1.50
CA LYS A 109 -23.85 -7.13 -2.10
C LYS A 109 -23.83 -8.23 -3.15
N MET A 110 -24.04 -9.47 -2.69
CA MET A 110 -24.07 -10.68 -3.51
C MET A 110 -25.05 -10.58 -4.69
N ASP A 111 -26.23 -10.01 -4.45
CA ASP A 111 -27.28 -9.82 -5.44
C ASP A 111 -26.82 -8.93 -6.62
N ARG A 112 -26.12 -7.84 -6.31
CA ARG A 112 -25.58 -6.92 -7.32
C ARG A 112 -24.46 -7.56 -8.13
N ILE A 113 -23.55 -8.28 -7.48
CA ILE A 113 -22.46 -8.99 -8.15
C ILE A 113 -23.01 -10.07 -9.09
N LEU A 114 -24.02 -10.83 -8.64
CA LEU A 114 -24.66 -11.86 -9.45
C LEU A 114 -25.45 -11.29 -10.63
N ASP A 115 -26.12 -10.15 -10.45
CA ASP A 115 -26.80 -9.43 -11.52
C ASP A 115 -25.81 -8.95 -12.59
N VAL A 116 -24.65 -8.39 -12.20
CA VAL A 116 -23.59 -8.03 -13.15
C VAL A 116 -23.09 -9.27 -13.90
N ALA A 117 -22.74 -10.35 -13.20
CA ALA A 117 -22.24 -11.58 -13.81
C ALA A 117 -23.19 -12.13 -14.89
N ARG A 118 -24.50 -12.12 -14.61
CA ARG A 118 -25.55 -12.54 -15.55
C ARG A 118 -25.65 -11.61 -16.76
N ARG A 119 -25.62 -10.29 -16.55
CA ARG A 119 -25.72 -9.29 -17.63
C ARG A 119 -24.53 -9.35 -18.58
N THR A 120 -23.33 -9.60 -18.06
CA THR A 120 -22.10 -9.64 -18.85
C THR A 120 -21.84 -10.99 -19.50
N GLY A 121 -22.57 -12.04 -19.08
CA GLY A 121 -22.32 -13.41 -19.48
C GLY A 121 -21.00 -13.97 -18.92
N ALA A 122 -20.61 -13.55 -17.71
CA ALA A 122 -19.45 -14.14 -17.06
C ALA A 122 -19.77 -15.57 -16.62
N GLU A 123 -18.91 -16.52 -16.97
CA GLU A 123 -19.11 -17.96 -16.69
C GLU A 123 -18.58 -18.35 -15.31
N MET A 124 -17.67 -17.54 -14.76
CA MET A 124 -17.09 -17.77 -13.45
C MET A 124 -16.87 -16.47 -12.70
N ILE A 125 -16.90 -16.55 -11.37
CA ILE A 125 -16.58 -15.45 -10.47
C ILE A 125 -15.34 -15.80 -9.65
N HIS A 126 -14.30 -14.97 -9.77
CA HIS A 126 -13.13 -15.04 -8.91
C HIS A 126 -13.30 -14.07 -7.73
N PRO A 127 -13.38 -14.55 -6.48
CA PRO A 127 -13.60 -13.68 -5.34
C PRO A 127 -12.33 -12.96 -4.86
N GLY A 128 -11.14 -13.43 -5.25
CA GLY A 128 -9.88 -12.94 -4.70
C GLY A 128 -9.73 -13.38 -3.25
N TYR A 129 -9.46 -12.44 -2.36
CA TYR A 129 -9.41 -12.64 -0.91
C TYR A 129 -10.19 -11.54 -0.18
N GLY A 130 -10.65 -11.82 1.05
CA GLY A 130 -11.56 -10.93 1.75
C GLY A 130 -12.92 -10.82 1.05
N PHE A 131 -13.75 -9.86 1.49
CA PHE A 131 -15.13 -9.70 1.02
C PHE A 131 -15.94 -11.01 1.05
N LEU A 132 -16.28 -11.55 -0.13
CA LEU A 132 -17.12 -12.73 -0.29
C LEU A 132 -16.32 -14.03 -0.50
N SER A 133 -14.99 -13.99 -0.43
CA SER A 133 -14.14 -15.16 -0.72
C SER A 133 -14.34 -16.35 0.22
N GLU A 134 -14.72 -16.08 1.47
CA GLU A 134 -14.95 -17.10 2.50
C GLU A 134 -16.42 -17.09 2.95
N ASN A 135 -17.32 -16.55 2.12
CA ASN A 135 -18.74 -16.52 2.40
C ASN A 135 -19.42 -17.76 1.82
N SER A 136 -19.83 -18.68 2.69
CA SER A 136 -20.49 -19.94 2.31
C SER A 136 -21.80 -19.72 1.57
N ASP A 137 -22.56 -18.68 1.92
CA ASP A 137 -23.85 -18.39 1.30
C ASP A 137 -23.66 -17.92 -0.14
N PHE A 138 -22.63 -17.13 -0.40
CA PHE A 138 -22.28 -16.70 -1.75
C PHE A 138 -21.79 -17.87 -2.62
N ALA A 139 -20.93 -18.73 -2.08
CA ALA A 139 -20.52 -19.95 -2.79
C ALA A 139 -21.72 -20.86 -3.10
N SER A 140 -22.60 -21.09 -2.12
CA SER A 140 -23.84 -21.87 -2.28
C SER A 140 -24.77 -21.25 -3.32
N LEU A 141 -24.90 -19.92 -3.31
CA LEU A 141 -25.71 -19.17 -4.28
C LEU A 141 -25.20 -19.41 -5.71
N LEU A 142 -23.89 -19.39 -5.92
CA LEU A 142 -23.29 -19.65 -7.23
C LEU A 142 -23.39 -21.12 -7.64
N GLU A 143 -23.17 -22.06 -6.72
CA GLU A 143 -23.37 -23.50 -6.94
C GLU A 143 -24.81 -23.82 -7.38
N SER A 144 -25.79 -23.12 -6.80
CA SER A 144 -27.20 -23.24 -7.16
C SER A 144 -27.61 -22.44 -8.40
N SER A 145 -26.73 -21.57 -8.91
CA SER A 145 -27.02 -20.71 -10.05
C SER A 145 -26.73 -21.42 -11.37
N ASP A 146 -27.66 -21.35 -12.32
CA ASP A 146 -27.45 -21.91 -13.65
C ASP A 146 -26.34 -21.14 -14.38
N GLY A 147 -25.18 -21.78 -14.56
CA GLY A 147 -24.13 -21.37 -15.50
C GLY A 147 -23.03 -20.45 -14.96
N ILE A 148 -22.97 -20.14 -13.66
CA ILE A 148 -21.89 -19.32 -13.07
C ILE A 148 -21.17 -20.12 -11.99
N ARG A 149 -19.88 -20.40 -12.20
CA ARG A 149 -19.07 -21.16 -11.23
C ARG A 149 -18.29 -20.26 -10.29
N PHE A 150 -18.17 -20.68 -9.03
CA PHE A 150 -17.28 -20.06 -8.05
C PHE A 150 -15.85 -20.56 -8.25
N ILE A 151 -14.89 -19.65 -8.38
CA ILE A 151 -13.46 -20.00 -8.43
C ILE A 151 -12.93 -20.03 -7.00
N GLY A 152 -13.10 -21.17 -6.34
CA GLY A 152 -12.73 -21.38 -4.95
C GLY A 152 -13.22 -22.73 -4.44
N PRO A 153 -13.14 -22.97 -3.13
CA PRO A 153 -13.63 -24.20 -2.52
C PRO A 153 -15.16 -24.28 -2.53
N PRO A 154 -15.72 -25.49 -2.45
CA PRO A 154 -17.16 -25.68 -2.34
C PRO A 154 -17.70 -25.08 -1.03
N SER A 155 -18.95 -24.67 -1.03
CA SER A 155 -19.64 -24.06 0.12
C SER A 155 -19.51 -24.87 1.41
N GLN A 156 -19.63 -26.20 1.31
CA GLN A 156 -19.51 -27.12 2.45
C GLN A 156 -18.10 -27.13 3.06
N ALA A 157 -17.05 -26.95 2.26
CA ALA A 157 -15.67 -26.86 2.78
C ALA A 157 -15.48 -25.53 3.54
N ILE A 158 -16.04 -24.43 3.03
CA ILE A 158 -16.04 -23.12 3.71
C ILE A 158 -16.75 -23.22 5.06
N VAL A 159 -17.94 -23.84 5.11
CA VAL A 159 -18.69 -24.04 6.37
C VAL A 159 -17.89 -24.90 7.36
N SER A 160 -17.32 -26.01 6.88
CA SER A 160 -16.56 -26.94 7.71
C SER A 160 -15.37 -26.28 8.40
N MET A 161 -14.71 -25.33 7.71
CA MET A 161 -13.53 -24.64 8.21
C MET A 161 -13.83 -23.33 8.94
N GLY A 162 -15.02 -22.73 8.75
CA GLY A 162 -15.42 -21.49 9.42
C GLY A 162 -15.70 -21.62 10.92
N SER A 163 -15.99 -22.84 11.41
CA SER A 163 -16.20 -23.11 12.85
C SER A 163 -14.96 -23.71 13.49
N LYS A 164 -14.42 -23.06 14.53
CA LYS A 164 -13.21 -23.52 15.25
C LYS A 164 -13.36 -24.90 15.90
N SER A 165 -14.53 -25.24 16.41
CA SER A 165 -14.77 -26.54 17.03
C SER A 165 -14.93 -27.64 15.99
N ALA A 166 -15.76 -27.40 14.97
CA ALA A 166 -15.99 -28.36 13.88
C ALA A 166 -14.70 -28.63 13.09
N SER A 167 -13.91 -27.58 12.81
CA SER A 167 -12.65 -27.73 12.09
C SER A 167 -11.66 -28.58 12.85
N LYS A 168 -11.50 -28.39 14.17
CA LYS A 168 -10.65 -29.23 15.03
C LYS A 168 -11.07 -30.69 15.06
N ASP A 169 -12.37 -30.97 15.14
CA ASP A 169 -12.87 -32.35 15.12
C ASP A 169 -12.54 -33.04 13.79
N ILE A 170 -12.70 -32.32 12.66
CA ILE A 170 -12.35 -32.82 11.32
C ILE A 170 -10.83 -33.06 11.24
N MET A 171 -10.02 -32.09 11.67
CA MET A 171 -8.56 -32.18 11.62
C MET A 171 -8.00 -33.30 12.50
N THR A 172 -8.55 -33.48 13.70
CA THR A 172 -8.17 -34.57 14.61
C THR A 172 -8.47 -35.93 13.97
N LYS A 173 -9.64 -36.10 13.36
CA LYS A 173 -10.02 -37.32 12.62
C LYS A 173 -9.14 -37.56 11.39
N ALA A 174 -8.66 -36.49 10.77
CA ALA A 174 -7.73 -36.53 9.64
C ALA A 174 -6.26 -36.78 10.06
N GLY A 175 -5.98 -36.91 11.36
CA GLY A 175 -4.62 -37.12 11.86
C GLY A 175 -3.74 -35.88 11.78
N VAL A 176 -4.34 -34.69 11.72
CA VAL A 176 -3.66 -33.39 11.76
C VAL A 176 -3.60 -32.92 13.22
N PRO A 177 -2.40 -32.68 13.79
CA PRO A 177 -2.27 -32.32 15.20
C PRO A 177 -2.97 -30.99 15.48
N CYS A 178 -3.85 -30.94 16.48
CA CYS A 178 -4.48 -29.70 16.94
C CYS A 178 -3.89 -29.29 18.30
N VAL A 179 -3.92 -27.99 18.62
CA VAL A 179 -3.40 -27.50 19.91
C VAL A 179 -4.16 -28.21 21.04
N PRO A 180 -3.46 -28.84 22.01
CA PRO A 180 -4.11 -29.46 23.15
C PRO A 180 -5.03 -28.47 23.85
N GLY A 181 -6.27 -28.88 24.13
CA GLY A 181 -7.27 -27.96 24.64
C GLY A 181 -8.62 -28.60 24.90
N TYR A 182 -9.53 -27.79 25.44
CA TYR A 182 -10.93 -28.11 25.66
C TYR A 182 -11.83 -27.24 24.79
N HIS A 183 -12.75 -27.88 24.08
CA HIS A 183 -13.78 -27.24 23.24
C HIS A 183 -15.12 -27.99 23.32
N GLY A 184 -15.37 -28.62 24.48
CA GLY A 184 -16.60 -29.37 24.72
C GLY A 184 -17.79 -28.46 25.05
N GLN A 185 -18.96 -29.07 25.16
CA GLN A 185 -20.24 -28.38 25.39
C GLN A 185 -20.46 -27.99 26.86
N ASP A 186 -19.69 -28.54 27.81
CA ASP A 186 -19.82 -28.19 29.22
C ASP A 186 -19.01 -26.91 29.53
N GLN A 187 -19.71 -25.79 29.46
CA GLN A 187 -19.18 -24.44 29.67
C GLN A 187 -19.28 -23.98 31.14
N SER A 188 -19.47 -24.89 32.11
CA SER A 188 -19.49 -24.51 33.52
C SER A 188 -18.12 -24.04 34.02
N ASP A 189 -18.08 -22.98 34.83
CA ASP A 189 -16.85 -22.42 35.44
C ASP A 189 -15.95 -23.51 36.05
N SER A 190 -16.54 -24.47 36.77
CA SER A 190 -15.80 -25.56 37.43
C SER A 190 -15.17 -26.53 36.43
N ASN A 191 -15.89 -26.88 35.35
CA ASN A 191 -15.37 -27.78 34.33
C ASN A 191 -14.25 -27.10 33.51
N LEU A 192 -14.48 -25.85 33.12
CA LEU A 192 -13.50 -25.04 32.40
C LEU A 192 -12.19 -24.88 33.20
N GLN A 193 -12.28 -24.61 34.50
CA GLN A 193 -11.09 -24.53 35.35
C GLN A 193 -10.39 -25.89 35.50
N ALA A 194 -11.14 -26.97 35.71
CA ALA A 194 -10.56 -28.31 35.81
C ALA A 194 -9.84 -28.74 34.52
N GLU A 195 -10.39 -28.41 33.34
CA GLU A 195 -9.73 -28.69 32.07
C GLU A 195 -8.52 -27.78 31.84
N ALA A 196 -8.55 -26.51 32.26
CA ALA A 196 -7.36 -25.65 32.25
C ALA A 196 -6.23 -26.20 33.14
N ASP A 197 -6.57 -26.66 34.35
CA ASP A 197 -5.62 -27.27 35.29
C ASP A 197 -5.00 -28.56 34.72
N LYS A 198 -5.79 -29.35 33.97
CA LYS A 198 -5.34 -30.57 33.29
C LYS A 198 -4.46 -30.29 32.07
N ILE A 199 -4.74 -29.25 31.30
CA ILE A 199 -3.90 -28.80 30.17
C ILE A 199 -2.55 -28.30 30.69
N GLY A 200 -2.56 -27.59 31.83
CA GLY A 200 -1.39 -26.99 32.44
C GLY A 200 -1.14 -25.57 31.93
N TYR A 201 -0.74 -24.68 32.86
CA TYR A 201 -0.54 -23.26 32.58
C TYR A 201 0.86 -22.97 31.98
N PRO A 202 0.99 -21.94 31.11
CA PRO A 202 -0.06 -21.00 30.71
C PRO A 202 -1.07 -21.59 29.70
N VAL A 203 -2.32 -21.16 29.83
CA VAL A 203 -3.41 -21.48 28.90
C VAL A 203 -3.95 -20.22 28.23
N LEU A 204 -4.59 -20.39 27.08
CA LEU A 204 -5.22 -19.35 26.30
C LEU A 204 -6.72 -19.63 26.21
N ILE A 205 -7.52 -18.70 26.71
CA ILE A 205 -8.98 -18.70 26.54
C ILE A 205 -9.30 -17.98 25.24
N LYS A 206 -10.10 -18.59 24.36
CA LYS A 206 -10.57 -17.98 23.11
C LYS A 206 -12.09 -18.12 22.99
N ALA A 207 -12.74 -17.14 22.36
CA ALA A 207 -14.13 -17.28 21.95
C ALA A 207 -14.29 -18.38 20.89
N VAL A 208 -15.37 -19.15 20.97
CA VAL A 208 -15.73 -20.19 19.98
C VAL A 208 -16.05 -19.56 18.63
N LYS A 209 -16.79 -18.44 18.63
CA LYS A 209 -17.12 -17.66 17.44
C LYS A 209 -16.17 -16.48 17.24
N GLY A 210 -15.95 -16.12 15.99
CA GLY A 210 -15.18 -14.94 15.59
C GLY A 210 -13.67 -15.15 15.41
N GLY A 211 -13.01 -14.16 14.81
CA GLY A 211 -11.57 -14.14 14.50
C GLY A 211 -10.87 -12.84 14.94
N GLY A 212 -9.58 -12.72 14.64
CA GLY A 212 -8.81 -11.48 14.88
C GLY A 212 -8.43 -11.20 16.34
N GLY A 213 -8.40 -12.22 17.19
CA GLY A 213 -7.86 -12.13 18.55
C GLY A 213 -8.74 -11.44 19.60
N LYS A 214 -9.94 -11.00 19.24
CA LYS A 214 -10.93 -10.44 20.20
C LYS A 214 -11.39 -11.53 21.17
N GLY A 215 -11.49 -11.19 22.46
CA GLY A 215 -11.89 -12.11 23.52
C GLY A 215 -10.78 -13.04 24.01
N MET A 216 -9.55 -12.95 23.48
CA MET A 216 -8.46 -13.80 23.93
C MET A 216 -7.91 -13.36 25.29
N LYS A 217 -7.67 -14.32 26.19
CA LYS A 217 -7.04 -14.08 27.50
C LYS A 217 -5.98 -15.13 27.78
N ILE A 218 -4.76 -14.69 28.06
CA ILE A 218 -3.68 -15.57 28.52
C ILE A 218 -3.83 -15.69 30.04
N VAL A 219 -3.80 -16.92 30.54
CA VAL A 219 -3.86 -17.21 31.97
C VAL A 219 -2.57 -17.93 32.35
N GLU A 220 -1.79 -17.33 33.24
CA GLU A 220 -0.49 -17.86 33.68
C GLU A 220 -0.62 -18.81 34.89
N ARG A 221 -1.70 -18.69 35.67
CA ARG A 221 -1.90 -19.42 36.93
C ARG A 221 -3.37 -19.77 37.14
N SER A 222 -3.62 -20.90 37.81
CA SER A 222 -4.99 -21.37 38.11
C SER A 222 -5.81 -20.37 38.92
N ASP A 223 -5.19 -19.68 39.88
CA ASP A 223 -5.86 -18.68 40.74
C ASP A 223 -6.48 -17.52 39.93
N ASP A 224 -5.89 -17.19 38.77
CA ASP A 224 -6.33 -16.08 37.92
C ASP A 224 -7.39 -16.51 36.88
N PHE A 225 -7.66 -17.82 36.76
CA PHE A 225 -8.43 -18.38 35.65
C PHE A 225 -9.86 -17.87 35.58
N LEU A 226 -10.60 -17.90 36.69
CA LEU A 226 -12.02 -17.52 36.70
C LEU A 226 -12.24 -16.03 36.37
N ASP A 227 -11.34 -15.16 36.80
CA ASP A 227 -11.42 -13.73 36.50
C ASP A 227 -11.15 -13.47 35.01
N GLN A 228 -10.16 -14.15 34.44
CA GLN A 228 -9.87 -14.06 33.00
C GLN A 228 -10.97 -14.70 32.15
N LEU A 229 -11.55 -15.82 32.59
CA LEU A 229 -12.69 -16.47 31.94
C LEU A 229 -13.89 -15.52 31.83
N ARG A 230 -14.31 -14.92 32.94
CA ARG A 230 -15.42 -13.95 32.93
C ARG A 230 -15.14 -12.72 32.08
N SER A 231 -13.88 -12.30 32.02
CA SER A 231 -13.43 -11.23 31.11
C SER A 231 -13.58 -11.64 29.65
N ALA A 232 -13.11 -12.83 29.28
CA ALA A 232 -13.22 -13.39 27.94
C ALA A 232 -14.69 -13.57 27.50
N GLN A 233 -15.53 -14.18 28.35
CA GLN A 233 -16.96 -14.41 28.07
C GLN A 233 -17.72 -13.11 27.83
N ARG A 234 -17.49 -12.06 28.65
CA ARG A 234 -18.13 -10.74 28.44
C ARG A 234 -17.71 -10.10 27.12
N GLU A 235 -16.45 -10.25 26.73
CA GLU A 235 -15.94 -9.72 25.47
C GLU A 235 -16.48 -10.51 24.28
N ALA A 236 -16.57 -11.84 24.41
CA ALA A 236 -17.13 -12.75 23.41
C ALA A 236 -18.63 -12.47 23.18
N GLU A 237 -19.43 -12.39 24.25
CA GLU A 237 -20.84 -12.03 24.21
C GLU A 237 -21.06 -10.67 23.53
N LYS A 238 -20.29 -9.65 23.95
CA LYS A 238 -20.38 -8.31 23.37
C LYS A 238 -20.02 -8.27 21.88
N SER A 239 -19.05 -9.09 21.46
CA SER A 239 -18.51 -9.04 20.10
C SER A 239 -19.24 -9.96 19.12
N PHE A 240 -19.76 -11.09 19.61
CA PHE A 240 -20.23 -12.20 18.79
C PHE A 240 -21.62 -12.73 19.20
N GLY A 241 -22.21 -12.21 20.29
CA GLY A 241 -23.49 -12.70 20.82
C GLY A 241 -23.43 -14.15 21.31
N ASP A 242 -22.23 -14.60 21.68
CA ASP A 242 -21.96 -15.96 22.15
C ASP A 242 -20.85 -15.91 23.21
N ALA A 243 -21.19 -16.32 24.42
CA ALA A 243 -20.27 -16.37 25.56
C ALA A 243 -19.40 -17.63 25.58
N ASP A 244 -19.64 -18.63 24.72
CA ASP A 244 -18.90 -19.88 24.75
C ASP A 244 -17.42 -19.68 24.41
N VAL A 245 -16.58 -20.38 25.17
CA VAL A 245 -15.13 -20.33 25.02
C VAL A 245 -14.53 -21.71 24.81
N LEU A 246 -13.30 -21.70 24.29
CA LEU A 246 -12.40 -22.83 24.24
C LEU A 246 -11.11 -22.49 24.99
N ILE A 247 -10.49 -23.50 25.57
CA ILE A 247 -9.24 -23.39 26.34
C ILE A 247 -8.17 -24.13 25.57
N GLU A 248 -7.02 -23.51 25.33
CA GLU A 248 -5.90 -24.11 24.63
C GLU A 248 -4.61 -23.96 25.43
N ARG A 249 -3.67 -24.89 25.24
CA ARG A 249 -2.28 -24.70 25.68
C ARG A 249 -1.71 -23.43 25.04
N TYR A 250 -1.15 -22.53 25.85
CA TYR A 250 -0.50 -21.33 25.33
C TYR A 250 0.96 -21.63 24.93
N LEU A 251 1.31 -21.36 23.68
CA LEU A 251 2.67 -21.47 23.18
C LEU A 251 3.42 -20.14 23.44
N LYS A 252 4.54 -20.20 24.16
CA LYS A 252 5.26 -19.00 24.60
C LYS A 252 6.05 -18.31 23.48
N ARG A 253 6.67 -19.11 22.60
CA ARG A 253 7.45 -18.63 21.46
C ARG A 253 6.91 -19.21 20.14
N PRO A 254 5.70 -18.82 19.72
CA PRO A 254 5.09 -19.45 18.57
C PRO A 254 5.55 -18.78 17.27
N ARG A 255 5.89 -19.62 16.29
CA ARG A 255 6.02 -19.29 14.87
C ARG A 255 4.71 -19.54 14.16
N HIS A 256 4.34 -18.62 13.26
CA HIS A 256 3.21 -18.81 12.38
C HIS A 256 3.75 -19.36 11.05
N VAL A 257 3.58 -20.67 10.83
CA VAL A 257 4.02 -21.36 9.61
C VAL A 257 2.79 -21.89 8.90
N GLU A 258 2.71 -21.69 7.60
CA GLU A 258 1.55 -22.09 6.82
C GLU A 258 1.98 -22.85 5.56
N VAL A 259 1.05 -23.61 4.99
CA VAL A 259 1.29 -24.39 3.77
C VAL A 259 0.27 -23.98 2.71
N GLN A 260 0.78 -23.60 1.53
CA GLN A 260 -0.06 -23.41 0.36
C GLN A 260 -0.58 -24.76 -0.11
N ILE A 261 -1.89 -24.87 -0.30
CA ILE A 261 -2.47 -26.03 -0.98
C ILE A 261 -3.18 -25.61 -2.27
N VAL A 262 -3.22 -26.51 -3.24
CA VAL A 262 -4.10 -26.40 -4.41
C VAL A 262 -4.75 -27.76 -4.66
N SER A 263 -6.06 -27.76 -4.87
CA SER A 263 -6.83 -28.98 -5.07
C SER A 263 -7.70 -28.93 -6.32
N SER A 264 -7.81 -30.05 -7.03
CA SER A 264 -8.75 -30.22 -8.16
C SER A 264 -10.02 -30.93 -7.72
N ALA A 265 -11.14 -30.59 -8.37
CA ALA A 265 -12.41 -31.26 -8.14
C ALA A 265 -12.44 -32.70 -8.70
N ALA A 266 -13.47 -33.44 -8.34
CA ALA A 266 -13.75 -34.74 -8.95
C ALA A 266 -13.87 -34.63 -10.49
N PRO A 267 -13.40 -35.63 -11.26
CA PRO A 267 -12.94 -36.95 -10.80
C PRO A 267 -11.45 -37.00 -10.40
N HIS A 268 -10.68 -35.91 -10.53
CA HIS A 268 -9.23 -35.93 -10.35
C HIS A 268 -8.81 -35.98 -8.88
N ASN A 269 -9.49 -35.22 -8.00
CA ASN A 269 -9.28 -35.20 -6.54
C ASN A 269 -7.80 -35.12 -6.13
N GLN A 270 -7.02 -34.28 -6.82
CA GLN A 270 -5.63 -34.02 -6.44
C GLN A 270 -5.62 -33.00 -5.31
N HIS A 271 -4.79 -33.22 -4.29
CA HIS A 271 -4.52 -32.26 -3.22
C HIS A 271 -3.00 -32.11 -3.11
N LEU A 272 -2.48 -30.96 -3.52
CA LEU A 272 -1.06 -30.69 -3.65
C LEU A 272 -0.63 -29.58 -2.70
N ALA A 273 0.52 -29.73 -2.04
CA ALA A 273 1.16 -28.69 -1.25
C ALA A 273 2.26 -27.99 -2.07
N ILE A 274 2.29 -26.66 -2.00
CA ILE A 274 3.27 -25.78 -2.66
C ILE A 274 4.10 -25.07 -1.59
N SER A 275 4.96 -25.87 -0.94
CA SER A 275 5.90 -25.47 0.12
C SER A 275 5.28 -24.74 1.31
N THR A 276 6.13 -24.35 2.25
CA THR A 276 5.77 -23.64 3.48
C THR A 276 6.01 -22.14 3.33
N ARG A 277 5.31 -21.34 4.13
CA ARG A 277 5.59 -19.92 4.35
C ARG A 277 5.70 -19.63 5.83
N ASP A 278 6.56 -18.71 6.22
CA ASP A 278 6.63 -18.17 7.57
C ASP A 278 6.07 -16.75 7.58
N CYS A 279 5.01 -16.55 8.38
CA CYS A 279 4.31 -15.29 8.55
C CYS A 279 4.40 -14.79 10.00
N SER A 280 5.45 -15.21 10.73
CA SER A 280 5.60 -14.88 12.15
C SER A 280 5.79 -13.39 12.39
N VAL A 281 6.31 -12.63 11.42
CA VAL A 281 6.48 -11.18 11.57
C VAL A 281 5.15 -10.48 11.32
N GLN A 282 4.38 -10.33 12.40
CA GLN A 282 3.05 -9.75 12.40
C GLN A 282 2.88 -8.71 13.52
N ARG A 283 1.98 -7.75 13.30
CA ARG A 283 1.62 -6.70 14.28
C ARG A 283 0.15 -6.84 14.62
N ARG A 284 -0.20 -7.11 15.88
CA ARG A 284 -1.59 -7.29 16.33
C ARG A 284 -2.40 -8.19 15.39
N HIS A 285 -1.81 -9.33 14.99
CA HIS A 285 -2.39 -10.31 14.06
C HIS A 285 -2.48 -9.88 12.58
N GLN A 286 -1.91 -8.73 12.20
CA GLN A 286 -1.74 -8.31 10.81
C GLN A 286 -0.35 -8.75 10.32
N LYS A 287 -0.29 -9.59 9.29
CA LYS A 287 0.98 -10.03 8.66
C LYS A 287 1.66 -8.84 7.97
N ILE A 288 2.97 -8.70 8.18
CA ILE A 288 3.76 -7.54 7.70
C ILE A 288 4.83 -7.96 6.70
N ILE A 289 5.58 -9.02 7.03
CA ILE A 289 6.57 -9.65 6.15
C ILE A 289 6.35 -11.16 6.19
N GLU A 290 6.36 -11.73 5.00
CA GLU A 290 6.18 -13.15 4.75
C GLU A 290 7.39 -13.69 3.98
N GLU A 291 7.77 -14.93 4.25
CA GLU A 291 8.88 -15.57 3.55
C GLU A 291 8.61 -17.02 3.19
N ALA A 292 9.17 -17.47 2.07
CA ALA A 292 9.05 -18.84 1.58
C ALA A 292 10.39 -19.34 1.00
N PRO A 293 10.80 -20.60 1.27
CA PRO A 293 10.20 -21.52 2.24
C PRO A 293 10.34 -20.99 3.69
N ALA A 294 9.60 -21.57 4.64
CA ALA A 294 9.76 -21.20 6.05
C ALA A 294 11.21 -21.53 6.51
N PRO A 295 11.93 -20.59 7.13
CA PRO A 295 13.35 -20.75 7.38
C PRO A 295 13.62 -21.75 8.52
N HIS A 296 14.80 -22.38 8.47
CA HIS A 296 15.31 -23.27 9.51
C HIS A 296 14.41 -24.48 9.85
N LEU A 297 13.56 -24.91 8.91
CA LEU A 297 12.88 -26.20 9.00
C LEU A 297 13.78 -27.31 8.48
N SER A 298 13.76 -28.48 9.14
CA SER A 298 14.34 -29.68 8.54
C SER A 298 13.48 -30.15 7.38
N THR A 299 14.08 -30.79 6.36
CA THR A 299 13.32 -31.36 5.23
C THR A 299 12.24 -32.34 5.66
N ALA A 300 12.48 -33.08 6.75
CA ALA A 300 11.49 -34.01 7.31
C ALA A 300 10.29 -33.26 7.92
N LEU A 301 10.54 -32.17 8.65
CA LEU A 301 9.49 -31.35 9.26
C LEU A 301 8.69 -30.58 8.20
N GLU A 302 9.35 -29.99 7.20
CA GLU A 302 8.65 -29.34 6.08
C GLU A 302 7.75 -30.33 5.33
N ARG A 303 8.25 -31.55 5.07
CA ARG A 303 7.45 -32.61 4.46
C ARG A 303 6.26 -33.00 5.33
N ASP A 304 6.44 -33.18 6.63
CA ASP A 304 5.35 -33.53 7.54
C ASP A 304 4.27 -32.42 7.55
N LEU A 305 4.67 -31.14 7.62
CA LEU A 305 3.74 -30.01 7.47
C LEU A 305 2.94 -30.09 6.16
N CYS A 306 3.61 -30.38 5.03
CA CYS A 306 2.96 -30.51 3.72
C CYS A 306 2.00 -31.71 3.67
N ASP A 307 2.42 -32.86 4.22
CA ASP A 307 1.60 -34.07 4.29
C ASP A 307 0.36 -33.83 5.19
N LYS A 308 0.50 -33.11 6.31
CA LYS A 308 -0.64 -32.71 7.15
C LYS A 308 -1.56 -31.71 6.47
N ALA A 309 -1.02 -30.74 5.73
CA ALA A 309 -1.84 -29.78 4.99
C ALA A 309 -2.65 -30.43 3.87
N THR A 310 -2.06 -31.38 3.13
CA THR A 310 -2.79 -32.15 2.10
C THR A 310 -3.84 -33.09 2.70
N ALA A 311 -3.55 -33.68 3.88
CA ALA A 311 -4.55 -34.45 4.63
C ALA A 311 -5.73 -33.58 5.10
N ALA A 312 -5.46 -32.37 5.59
CA ALA A 312 -6.48 -31.39 5.96
C ALA A 312 -7.38 -31.03 4.76
N ALA A 313 -6.78 -30.72 3.60
CA ALA A 313 -7.50 -30.42 2.37
C ALA A 313 -8.43 -31.57 1.93
N ARG A 314 -7.91 -32.80 1.99
CA ARG A 314 -8.66 -34.00 1.63
C ARG A 314 -9.84 -34.26 2.58
N ALA A 315 -9.68 -33.95 3.86
CA ALA A 315 -10.72 -34.19 4.87
C ALA A 315 -12.00 -33.35 4.67
N VAL A 316 -11.93 -32.29 3.86
CA VAL A 316 -13.06 -31.41 3.54
C VAL A 316 -13.37 -31.34 2.04
N ASP A 317 -12.84 -32.28 1.24
CA ASP A 317 -13.01 -32.30 -0.21
C ASP A 317 -12.71 -30.94 -0.86
N TYR A 318 -11.59 -30.33 -0.44
CA TYR A 318 -11.24 -28.96 -0.82
C TYR A 318 -11.00 -28.83 -2.33
N VAL A 319 -11.32 -27.67 -2.92
CA VAL A 319 -11.09 -27.32 -4.34
C VAL A 319 -10.51 -25.92 -4.46
N GLY A 320 -9.67 -25.69 -5.46
CA GLY A 320 -9.01 -24.41 -5.69
C GLY A 320 -7.79 -24.23 -4.79
N ALA A 321 -7.36 -22.96 -4.61
CA ALA A 321 -6.25 -22.61 -3.73
C ALA A 321 -6.75 -22.37 -2.30
N GLY A 322 -5.96 -22.81 -1.33
CA GLY A 322 -6.23 -22.62 0.09
C GLY A 322 -4.93 -22.55 0.88
N THR A 323 -5.02 -22.24 2.16
CA THR A 323 -3.84 -22.26 3.03
C THR A 323 -4.19 -22.88 4.37
N VAL A 324 -3.39 -23.86 4.78
CA VAL A 324 -3.48 -24.47 6.10
C VAL A 324 -2.47 -23.78 7.00
N GLU A 325 -2.95 -23.09 8.02
CA GLU A 325 -2.12 -22.35 8.96
C GLU A 325 -1.81 -23.21 10.19
N PHE A 326 -0.52 -23.28 10.53
CA PHE A 326 -0.01 -23.96 11.71
C PHE A 326 0.63 -22.96 12.66
N ILE A 327 0.49 -23.25 13.95
CA ILE A 327 1.26 -22.62 15.00
C ILE A 327 2.32 -23.60 15.47
N MET A 328 3.58 -23.19 15.42
CA MET A 328 4.72 -24.04 15.74
C MET A 328 5.49 -23.46 16.93
N ASP A 329 5.81 -24.29 17.90
CA ASP A 329 6.68 -23.88 19.00
C ASP A 329 8.13 -23.78 18.51
N ALA A 330 8.73 -22.60 18.62
CA ALA A 330 10.07 -22.34 18.08
C ALA A 330 11.19 -23.12 18.79
N ASP A 331 10.97 -23.57 20.02
CA ASP A 331 11.98 -24.25 20.84
C ASP A 331 11.96 -25.77 20.60
N THR A 332 10.76 -26.36 20.46
CA THR A 332 10.56 -27.81 20.32
C THR A 332 10.36 -28.26 18.87
N GLY A 333 9.89 -27.37 17.99
CA GLY A 333 9.47 -27.71 16.63
C GLY A 333 8.13 -28.44 16.56
N GLU A 334 7.42 -28.62 17.68
CA GLU A 334 6.05 -29.14 17.67
C GLU A 334 5.13 -28.15 16.96
N PHE A 335 4.30 -28.63 16.03
CA PHE A 335 3.35 -27.80 15.31
C PHE A 335 1.92 -28.30 15.46
N PHE A 336 0.98 -27.37 15.37
CA PHE A 336 -0.43 -27.60 15.58
C PHE A 336 -1.24 -26.81 14.57
N PHE A 337 -2.29 -27.43 14.04
CA PHE A 337 -3.30 -26.77 13.22
C PHE A 337 -3.93 -25.62 13.98
N MET A 338 -3.95 -24.46 13.34
CA MET A 338 -4.59 -23.25 13.84
C MET A 338 -5.91 -23.03 13.12
N GLU A 339 -5.87 -22.90 11.79
CA GLU A 339 -7.04 -22.74 10.95
C GLU A 339 -6.72 -23.05 9.48
N MET A 340 -7.76 -23.06 8.65
CA MET A 340 -7.63 -23.21 7.20
C MET A 340 -8.34 -22.05 6.54
N ASN A 341 -7.58 -21.20 5.84
CA ASN A 341 -8.14 -20.09 5.08
C ASN A 341 -8.62 -20.62 3.73
N THR A 342 -9.93 -20.47 3.48
CA THR A 342 -10.62 -21.13 2.38
C THR A 342 -10.62 -20.27 1.10
N ARG A 343 -9.44 -19.71 0.80
CA ARG A 343 -9.22 -18.74 -0.27
C ARG A 343 -7.73 -18.69 -0.67
N LEU A 344 -7.44 -17.97 -1.76
CA LEU A 344 -6.08 -17.53 -2.04
C LEU A 344 -5.59 -16.60 -0.91
N GLN A 345 -4.37 -16.82 -0.42
CA GLN A 345 -3.76 -15.91 0.55
C GLN A 345 -3.16 -14.67 -0.11
N VAL A 346 -3.02 -13.59 0.65
CA VAL A 346 -2.47 -12.32 0.12
C VAL A 346 -1.03 -12.53 -0.35
N GLU A 347 -0.28 -13.22 0.50
CA GLU A 347 1.13 -13.62 0.42
C GLU A 347 1.39 -14.84 -0.46
N HIS A 348 0.43 -15.25 -1.29
CA HIS A 348 0.62 -16.37 -2.22
C HIS A 348 1.82 -16.14 -3.16
N CYS A 349 2.19 -14.87 -3.42
CA CYS A 349 3.25 -14.50 -4.34
C CYS A 349 4.62 -15.06 -3.94
N VAL A 350 4.93 -15.21 -2.63
CA VAL A 350 6.20 -15.85 -2.23
C VAL A 350 6.24 -17.33 -2.62
N SER A 351 5.09 -18.04 -2.56
CA SER A 351 4.97 -19.42 -3.02
C SER A 351 5.13 -19.52 -4.53
N GLU A 352 4.55 -18.58 -5.29
CA GLU A 352 4.74 -18.54 -6.75
C GLU A 352 6.20 -18.28 -7.13
N MET A 353 6.86 -17.36 -6.41
CA MET A 353 8.23 -16.94 -6.71
C MET A 353 9.28 -18.01 -6.41
N ILE A 354 8.98 -19.00 -5.56
CA ILE A 354 9.86 -20.16 -5.35
C ILE A 354 9.46 -21.38 -6.18
N SER A 355 8.21 -21.47 -6.64
CA SER A 355 7.69 -22.67 -7.34
C SER A 355 7.51 -22.49 -8.84
N GLY A 356 7.54 -21.25 -9.35
CA GLY A 356 7.23 -20.94 -10.74
C GLY A 356 5.77 -21.18 -11.14
N ILE A 357 4.89 -21.51 -10.20
CA ILE A 357 3.48 -21.80 -10.43
C ILE A 357 2.65 -20.52 -10.31
N ASP A 358 1.85 -20.21 -11.33
CA ASP A 358 0.76 -19.22 -11.21
C ASP A 358 -0.44 -19.87 -10.52
N LEU A 359 -0.67 -19.49 -9.26
CA LEU A 359 -1.74 -20.06 -8.44
C LEU A 359 -3.13 -19.67 -8.94
N VAL A 360 -3.28 -18.50 -9.56
CA VAL A 360 -4.56 -18.05 -10.15
C VAL A 360 -4.89 -18.89 -11.38
N GLU A 361 -3.89 -19.22 -12.21
CA GLU A 361 -4.07 -20.13 -13.34
C GLU A 361 -4.53 -21.51 -12.86
N TRP A 362 -3.91 -22.05 -11.80
CA TRP A 362 -4.31 -23.33 -11.24
C TRP A 362 -5.70 -23.30 -10.59
N GLN A 363 -6.11 -22.17 -10.01
CA GLN A 363 -7.49 -21.99 -9.56
C GLN A 363 -8.48 -22.05 -10.73
N LEU A 364 -8.16 -21.42 -11.87
CA LEU A 364 -8.98 -21.47 -13.07
C LEU A 364 -9.06 -22.89 -13.65
N LEU A 365 -7.96 -23.64 -13.65
CA LEU A 365 -7.95 -25.06 -14.05
C LEU A 365 -8.84 -25.92 -13.15
N ALA A 366 -8.68 -25.78 -11.84
CA ALA A 366 -9.48 -26.52 -10.86
C ALA A 366 -10.97 -26.20 -10.99
N ALA A 367 -11.34 -24.91 -11.10
CA ALA A 367 -12.73 -24.47 -11.29
C ALA A 367 -13.31 -24.89 -12.65
N SER A 368 -12.46 -25.04 -13.67
CA SER A 368 -12.85 -25.61 -14.96
C SER A 368 -13.15 -27.11 -14.87
N GLY A 369 -12.71 -27.78 -13.80
CA GLY A 369 -12.85 -29.22 -13.58
C GLY A 369 -11.74 -30.03 -14.26
N ASN A 370 -10.56 -29.44 -14.43
CA ASN A 370 -9.37 -30.06 -14.99
C ASN A 370 -8.45 -30.62 -13.90
N ALA A 371 -7.59 -31.57 -14.28
CA ALA A 371 -6.47 -32.00 -13.45
C ALA A 371 -5.47 -30.85 -13.26
N LEU A 372 -4.77 -30.85 -12.13
CA LEU A 372 -3.60 -29.99 -11.93
C LEU A 372 -2.44 -30.52 -12.78
N PRO A 373 -1.65 -29.65 -13.43
CA PRO A 373 -0.64 -30.06 -14.41
C PRO A 373 0.49 -30.94 -13.87
N LEU A 374 0.75 -30.89 -12.55
CA LEU A 374 1.88 -31.56 -11.90
C LEU A 374 1.42 -32.46 -10.77
N SER A 375 2.19 -33.51 -10.50
CA SER A 375 2.11 -34.31 -9.29
C SER A 375 2.91 -33.69 -8.13
N GLN A 376 2.64 -34.14 -6.90
CA GLN A 376 3.35 -33.66 -5.70
C GLN A 376 4.88 -33.82 -5.79
N SER A 377 5.36 -34.87 -6.46
CA SER A 377 6.79 -35.14 -6.64
C SER A 377 7.48 -34.25 -7.67
N GLU A 378 6.70 -33.63 -8.56
CA GLU A 378 7.20 -32.73 -9.62
C GLU A 378 7.26 -31.28 -9.16
N ILE A 379 6.51 -30.91 -8.12
CA ILE A 379 6.57 -29.57 -7.52
C ILE A 379 7.94 -29.40 -6.85
N ARG A 380 8.65 -28.34 -7.26
CA ARG A 380 9.96 -27.95 -6.71
C ARG A 380 9.87 -26.56 -6.12
N SER A 381 10.73 -26.30 -5.14
CA SER A 381 11.00 -24.98 -4.60
C SER A 381 12.44 -24.58 -4.93
N TRP A 382 12.63 -23.39 -5.47
CA TRP A 382 13.92 -22.80 -5.80
C TRP A 382 14.15 -21.56 -4.96
N GLY A 383 15.37 -21.43 -4.43
CA GLY A 383 15.80 -20.24 -3.73
C GLY A 383 14.96 -19.89 -2.50
N HIS A 384 14.83 -18.59 -2.27
CA HIS A 384 14.06 -18.02 -1.17
C HIS A 384 13.37 -16.74 -1.64
N SER A 385 12.16 -16.50 -1.13
CA SER A 385 11.39 -15.30 -1.44
C SER A 385 10.93 -14.60 -0.18
N PHE A 386 10.91 -13.27 -0.24
CA PHE A 386 10.30 -12.40 0.77
C PHE A 386 9.22 -11.56 0.12
N GLU A 387 8.15 -11.31 0.85
CA GLU A 387 7.13 -10.31 0.56
C GLU A 387 7.06 -9.31 1.72
N ALA A 388 6.88 -8.04 1.36
CA ALA A 388 6.63 -6.97 2.31
C ALA A 388 5.34 -6.25 1.91
N ARG A 389 4.39 -6.13 2.84
CA ARG A 389 3.16 -5.38 2.65
C ARG A 389 3.37 -3.90 2.92
N ILE A 390 3.25 -3.10 1.87
CA ILE A 390 3.37 -1.65 1.95
C ILE A 390 2.00 -1.07 2.27
N TYR A 391 1.83 -0.54 3.47
CA TYR A 391 0.59 0.07 3.97
C TYR A 391 0.72 1.58 4.10
N ALA A 392 -0.40 2.27 3.86
CA ALA A 392 -0.61 3.66 4.26
C ALA A 392 -0.91 3.73 5.78
N GLU A 393 0.12 3.64 6.60
CA GLU A 393 0.02 3.65 8.07
C GLU A 393 1.10 4.55 8.70
N ASP A 394 0.73 5.33 9.72
CA ASP A 394 1.66 6.11 10.55
C ASP A 394 2.27 5.22 11.64
N THR A 395 3.44 4.64 11.35
CA THR A 395 4.16 3.75 12.29
C THR A 395 4.55 4.43 13.61
N GLU A 396 4.68 5.76 13.63
CA GLU A 396 4.99 6.52 14.85
C GLU A 396 3.72 6.78 15.68
N ALA A 397 2.57 6.89 15.03
CA ALA A 397 1.27 6.98 15.68
C ALA A 397 0.63 5.60 15.88
N ASN A 398 1.43 4.59 16.26
CA ASN A 398 0.98 3.22 16.49
C ASN A 398 0.19 2.62 15.29
N PHE A 399 0.73 2.79 14.08
CA PHE A 399 0.17 2.28 12.81
C PHE A 399 -1.31 2.66 12.63
N LEU A 400 -1.67 3.91 12.91
CA LEU A 400 -2.97 4.41 12.49
C LEU A 400 -2.99 4.47 10.97
N PRO A 401 -4.03 3.94 10.31
CA PRO A 401 -4.21 4.11 8.88
C PRO A 401 -4.20 5.59 8.51
N ASP A 402 -3.51 5.91 7.43
CA ASP A 402 -3.46 7.25 6.86
C ASP A 402 -4.12 7.24 5.48
N VAL A 403 -4.70 8.38 5.10
CA VAL A 403 -5.55 8.49 3.91
C VAL A 403 -5.18 9.72 3.08
N GLY A 404 -5.57 9.70 1.82
CA GLY A 404 -5.39 10.82 0.90
C GLY A 404 -4.69 10.44 -0.40
N VAL A 405 -4.36 11.47 -1.17
CA VAL A 405 -3.85 11.33 -2.53
C VAL A 405 -2.37 10.95 -2.52
N LEU A 406 -2.04 9.94 -3.30
CA LEU A 406 -0.68 9.52 -3.62
C LEU A 406 -0.05 10.52 -4.60
N ALA A 407 0.49 11.62 -4.08
CA ALA A 407 1.12 12.67 -4.88
C ALA A 407 2.31 12.16 -5.72
N HIS A 408 3.05 11.16 -5.22
CA HIS A 408 4.09 10.46 -5.97
C HIS A 408 4.16 9.02 -5.53
N VAL A 409 4.33 8.12 -6.49
CA VAL A 409 4.60 6.70 -6.26
C VAL A 409 5.64 6.25 -7.28
N ALA A 410 6.74 5.69 -6.79
CA ALA A 410 7.70 4.97 -7.61
C ALA A 410 8.14 3.71 -6.87
N PHE A 411 8.02 2.58 -7.54
CA PHE A 411 8.52 1.29 -7.05
C PHE A 411 9.83 0.92 -7.78
N PRO A 412 10.65 0.01 -7.23
CA PRO A 412 11.74 -0.58 -7.99
C PRO A 412 11.25 -1.21 -9.29
N THR A 413 12.05 -1.11 -10.36
CA THR A 413 11.72 -1.73 -11.65
C THR A 413 11.59 -3.26 -11.47
N PRO A 414 10.42 -3.85 -11.75
CA PRO A 414 10.26 -5.30 -11.72
C PRO A 414 11.21 -5.96 -12.73
N THR A 415 11.89 -7.02 -12.30
CA THR A 415 12.77 -7.81 -13.18
C THR A 415 12.15 -9.13 -13.60
N THR A 416 11.03 -9.50 -12.98
CA THR A 416 10.17 -10.59 -13.41
C THR A 416 8.73 -10.17 -13.20
N ASP A 417 7.88 -10.60 -14.13
CA ASP A 417 6.48 -10.83 -13.86
C ASP A 417 6.33 -12.32 -14.14
N LEU A 418 5.91 -13.15 -13.17
CA LEU A 418 5.66 -14.57 -13.43
C LEU A 418 4.63 -14.77 -14.55
N LEU A 419 3.95 -13.69 -14.94
CA LEU A 419 2.95 -13.58 -15.99
C LEU A 419 3.54 -13.14 -17.36
N SER A 420 4.84 -12.87 -17.46
CA SER A 420 5.47 -12.65 -18.78
C SER A 420 5.97 -13.97 -19.34
N PRO A 421 5.64 -14.33 -20.60
CA PRO A 421 6.24 -15.52 -21.23
C PRO A 421 7.76 -15.36 -21.24
N PRO A 422 8.53 -16.45 -21.03
CA PRO A 422 9.98 -16.38 -21.09
C PRO A 422 10.38 -15.77 -22.44
N SER A 423 11.11 -14.66 -22.41
CA SER A 423 11.62 -14.02 -23.61
C SER A 423 12.39 -15.07 -24.42
N SER A 424 12.01 -15.23 -25.69
CA SER A 424 12.43 -16.31 -26.61
C SER A 424 13.91 -16.26 -27.04
N SER A 425 14.83 -15.94 -26.13
CA SER A 425 16.26 -15.80 -26.41
C SER A 425 17.12 -17.03 -26.07
N SER A 426 16.52 -18.17 -25.73
CA SER A 426 17.25 -19.44 -25.64
C SER A 426 16.72 -20.43 -26.66
N SER A 427 17.32 -20.40 -27.85
CA SER A 427 17.23 -21.47 -28.82
C SER A 427 17.91 -22.73 -28.28
N SER A 428 17.15 -23.65 -27.71
CA SER A 428 17.55 -25.05 -27.60
C SER A 428 16.39 -25.94 -27.98
N SER A 429 16.58 -26.63 -29.09
CA SER A 429 15.69 -27.60 -29.70
C SER A 429 15.39 -28.80 -28.79
N GLY A 430 14.11 -29.11 -28.61
CA GLY A 430 13.58 -30.47 -28.56
C GLY A 430 13.55 -31.19 -27.22
N SER A 431 12.43 -31.06 -26.51
CA SER A 431 11.72 -32.20 -25.89
C SER A 431 10.32 -31.75 -25.48
N SER A 432 9.31 -32.43 -26.00
CA SER A 432 7.91 -32.35 -25.56
C SER A 432 7.80 -32.69 -24.08
N GLY A 433 7.49 -31.67 -23.28
CA GLY A 433 7.41 -31.67 -21.83
C GLY A 433 7.85 -30.29 -21.32
N GLU A 434 6.92 -29.34 -21.21
CA GLU A 434 7.21 -28.03 -20.60
C GLU A 434 7.51 -28.22 -19.11
N ALA A 435 8.75 -28.55 -18.78
CA ALA A 435 9.22 -28.50 -17.41
C ALA A 435 9.19 -27.05 -16.94
N LEU A 436 8.61 -26.79 -15.76
CA LEU A 436 8.67 -25.47 -15.12
C LEU A 436 10.13 -25.00 -15.07
N LEU A 437 10.41 -23.85 -15.68
CA LEU A 437 11.72 -23.24 -15.60
C LEU A 437 11.91 -22.64 -14.20
N PRO A 438 13.10 -22.80 -13.59
CA PRO A 438 13.36 -22.15 -12.32
C PRO A 438 13.25 -20.63 -12.48
N PRO A 439 12.69 -19.93 -11.48
CA PRO A 439 12.64 -18.47 -11.48
C PRO A 439 14.08 -17.91 -11.56
N PRO A 440 14.27 -16.74 -12.19
CA PRO A 440 15.58 -16.12 -12.28
C PRO A 440 16.17 -15.92 -10.86
N PRO A 441 17.49 -16.15 -10.69
CA PRO A 441 18.14 -16.24 -9.38
C PRO A 441 18.11 -14.95 -8.55
N SER A 442 17.76 -13.83 -9.16
CA SER A 442 17.50 -12.58 -8.48
C SER A 442 16.35 -11.88 -9.19
N SER A 443 15.23 -11.72 -8.50
CA SER A 443 14.09 -11.03 -9.07
C SER A 443 13.31 -10.15 -8.10
N VAL A 444 12.70 -9.13 -8.66
CA VAL A 444 11.80 -8.19 -7.97
C VAL A 444 10.48 -8.17 -8.71
N ARG A 445 9.39 -8.30 -7.97
CA ARG A 445 8.00 -8.24 -8.43
C ARG A 445 7.24 -7.24 -7.55
N ILE A 446 6.33 -6.50 -8.18
CA ILE A 446 5.42 -5.59 -7.49
C ILE A 446 4.00 -5.94 -7.89
N ASP A 447 3.15 -6.20 -6.90
CA ASP A 447 1.72 -6.26 -7.10
C ASP A 447 1.06 -5.06 -6.43
N THR A 448 0.45 -4.19 -7.23
CA THR A 448 -0.21 -2.97 -6.76
C THR A 448 -1.46 -2.68 -7.58
N GLY A 449 -2.42 -2.00 -6.96
CA GLY A 449 -3.59 -1.42 -7.61
C GLY A 449 -3.58 0.11 -7.60
N PHE A 450 -2.45 0.73 -7.26
CA PHE A 450 -2.33 2.18 -7.05
C PHE A 450 -1.16 2.78 -7.84
N GLY A 451 -1.37 3.98 -8.35
CA GLY A 451 -0.38 4.81 -9.02
C GLY A 451 -0.43 6.28 -8.56
N PRO A 452 0.43 7.13 -9.15
CA PRO A 452 0.43 8.55 -8.85
C PRO A 452 -0.94 9.19 -9.16
N GLY A 453 -1.47 9.95 -8.21
CA GLY A 453 -2.77 10.62 -8.29
C GLY A 453 -3.94 9.81 -7.73
N ASP A 454 -3.76 8.52 -7.46
CA ASP A 454 -4.81 7.71 -6.82
C ASP A 454 -5.01 8.10 -5.36
N GLU A 455 -6.23 7.89 -4.84
CA GLU A 455 -6.59 8.20 -3.47
C GLU A 455 -6.66 6.93 -2.61
N ILE A 456 -5.98 6.94 -1.46
CA ILE A 456 -6.19 5.96 -0.40
C ILE A 456 -7.42 6.39 0.40
N SER A 457 -8.52 5.68 0.18
CA SER A 457 -9.80 5.94 0.83
C SER A 457 -9.90 5.35 2.24
N VAL A 458 -10.66 6.01 3.12
CA VAL A 458 -11.04 5.51 4.46
C VAL A 458 -11.88 4.23 4.44
N HIS A 459 -12.50 3.89 3.29
CA HIS A 459 -13.48 2.81 3.21
C HIS A 459 -12.89 1.41 3.07
N TYR A 460 -11.59 1.31 2.77
CA TYR A 460 -10.95 0.05 2.41
C TYR A 460 -9.61 -0.15 3.11
N ASP A 461 -9.06 -1.34 2.90
CA ASP A 461 -7.74 -1.72 3.38
C ASP A 461 -6.65 -0.75 2.86
N PRO A 462 -5.72 -0.28 3.73
CA PRO A 462 -4.72 0.71 3.37
C PRO A 462 -3.50 0.12 2.63
N MET A 463 -3.52 -1.14 2.18
CA MET A 463 -2.40 -1.75 1.46
C MET A 463 -2.24 -1.11 0.08
N ILE A 464 -1.10 -0.46 -0.14
CA ILE A 464 -0.73 0.20 -1.38
C ILE A 464 -0.15 -0.83 -2.37
N ALA A 465 0.73 -1.70 -1.88
CA ALA A 465 1.43 -2.67 -2.72
C ALA A 465 1.99 -3.84 -1.91
N LYS A 466 2.24 -4.94 -2.62
CA LYS A 466 3.10 -6.04 -2.18
C LYS A 466 4.41 -5.94 -2.93
N LEU A 467 5.51 -5.79 -2.20
CA LEU A 467 6.85 -5.84 -2.75
C LEU A 467 7.40 -7.24 -2.52
N ILE A 468 7.68 -7.96 -3.60
CA ILE A 468 8.15 -9.35 -3.55
C ILE A 468 9.53 -9.45 -4.18
N VAL A 469 10.42 -10.20 -3.55
CA VAL A 469 11.75 -10.51 -4.10
C VAL A 469 12.03 -11.99 -4.03
N HIS A 470 12.88 -12.47 -4.93
CA HIS A 470 13.41 -13.83 -4.91
C HIS A 470 14.93 -13.79 -5.08
N GLY A 471 15.63 -14.58 -4.28
CA GLY A 471 17.08 -14.76 -4.30
C GLY A 471 17.46 -16.23 -4.27
N ARG A 472 18.74 -16.52 -4.52
CA ARG A 472 19.28 -17.90 -4.49
C ARG A 472 19.17 -18.57 -3.12
N ASP A 473 19.17 -17.76 -2.08
CA ASP A 473 19.02 -18.13 -0.69
C ASP A 473 18.39 -16.97 0.09
N ARG A 474 18.07 -17.20 1.36
CA ARG A 474 17.45 -16.20 2.24
C ARG A 474 18.28 -14.92 2.36
N SER A 475 19.61 -15.02 2.44
CA SER A 475 20.48 -13.86 2.57
C SER A 475 20.49 -12.99 1.32
N ASP A 476 20.52 -13.62 0.14
CA ASP A 476 20.45 -12.95 -1.14
C ASP A 476 19.08 -12.28 -1.36
N ALA A 477 18.00 -12.99 -1.04
CA ALA A 477 16.64 -12.45 -1.08
C ALA A 477 16.48 -11.25 -0.14
N LEU A 478 17.00 -11.32 1.10
CA LEU A 478 16.93 -10.22 2.05
C LEU A 478 17.75 -9.00 1.60
N ARG A 479 18.93 -9.23 1.00
CA ARG A 479 19.73 -8.16 0.38
C ARG A 479 18.96 -7.47 -0.75
N LEU A 480 18.24 -8.22 -1.57
CA LEU A 480 17.37 -7.67 -2.61
C LEU A 480 16.19 -6.90 -2.01
N MET A 481 15.53 -7.43 -0.98
CA MET A 481 14.41 -6.77 -0.29
C MET A 481 14.83 -5.40 0.25
N ARG A 482 15.97 -5.33 0.95
CA ARG A 482 16.51 -4.07 1.48
C ARG A 482 16.79 -3.04 0.38
N ARG A 483 17.35 -3.48 -0.75
CA ARG A 483 17.58 -2.60 -1.90
C ARG A 483 16.27 -2.13 -2.51
N ALA A 484 15.31 -3.03 -2.69
CA ALA A 484 14.01 -2.75 -3.28
C ALA A 484 13.19 -1.77 -2.43
N LEU A 485 13.16 -1.96 -1.10
CA LEU A 485 12.54 -1.02 -0.15
C LEU A 485 13.19 0.37 -0.20
N GLY A 486 14.52 0.45 -0.32
CA GLY A 486 15.22 1.72 -0.49
C GLY A 486 14.95 2.43 -1.83
N GLN A 487 14.40 1.71 -2.82
CA GLN A 487 13.98 2.27 -4.11
C GLN A 487 12.49 2.63 -4.15
N THR A 488 11.71 2.19 -3.15
CA THR A 488 10.29 2.53 -3.03
C THR A 488 10.14 3.95 -2.51
N GLN A 489 9.42 4.78 -3.27
CA GLN A 489 9.17 6.19 -2.98
C GLN A 489 7.66 6.43 -2.99
N ILE A 490 7.10 6.89 -1.88
CA ILE A 490 5.68 7.21 -1.76
C ILE A 490 5.57 8.55 -1.06
N VAL A 491 4.84 9.48 -1.67
CA VAL A 491 4.53 10.80 -1.12
C VAL A 491 3.03 10.99 -1.11
N GLY A 492 2.48 11.47 0.00
CA GLY A 492 1.06 11.63 0.24
C GLY A 492 0.74 11.16 1.67
N PRO A 493 -0.02 10.07 1.85
CA PRO A 493 -0.20 9.46 3.17
C PRO A 493 1.12 8.90 3.71
N LYS A 494 1.24 8.85 5.03
CA LYS A 494 2.35 8.17 5.71
C LYS A 494 2.34 6.68 5.40
N THR A 495 3.52 6.07 5.37
CA THR A 495 3.68 4.66 5.04
C THR A 495 4.57 3.91 6.02
N ASN A 496 4.44 2.59 6.02
CA ASN A 496 5.28 1.69 6.81
C ASN A 496 6.64 1.35 6.14
N VAL A 497 7.00 1.92 4.98
CA VAL A 497 8.23 1.58 4.24
C VAL A 497 9.49 1.75 5.08
N GLY A 498 9.60 2.86 5.82
CA GLY A 498 10.76 3.08 6.70
C GLY A 498 10.86 2.05 7.83
N PHE A 499 9.72 1.59 8.37
CA PHE A 499 9.67 0.52 9.35
C PHE A 499 10.11 -0.82 8.76
N LEU A 500 9.60 -1.17 7.57
CA LEU A 500 10.00 -2.38 6.84
C LEU A 500 11.51 -2.39 6.58
N SER A 501 12.10 -1.27 6.13
CA SER A 501 13.55 -1.17 5.91
C SER A 501 14.37 -1.44 7.17
N ARG A 502 13.94 -0.92 8.34
CA ARG A 502 14.62 -1.19 9.62
C ARG A 502 14.46 -2.65 10.04
N LEU A 503 13.27 -3.21 9.88
CA LEU A 503 12.98 -4.61 10.20
C LEU A 503 13.85 -5.55 9.37
N CYS A 504 13.90 -5.36 8.04
CA CYS A 504 14.74 -6.17 7.16
C CYS A 504 16.25 -6.02 7.43
N ALA A 505 16.68 -4.94 8.08
CA ALA A 505 18.07 -4.70 8.47
C ALA A 505 18.40 -5.18 9.89
N HIS A 506 17.39 -5.53 10.69
CA HIS A 506 17.57 -5.90 12.10
C HIS A 506 18.29 -7.24 12.22
N GLU A 507 19.33 -7.32 13.08
CA GLU A 507 20.20 -8.49 13.21
C GLU A 507 19.42 -9.78 13.51
N ALA A 508 18.45 -9.72 14.44
CA ALA A 508 17.61 -10.88 14.76
C ALA A 508 16.75 -11.37 13.58
N PHE A 509 16.32 -10.48 12.68
CA PHE A 509 15.57 -10.86 11.48
C PHE A 509 16.49 -11.44 10.41
N VAL A 510 17.69 -10.87 10.26
CA VAL A 510 18.74 -11.39 9.36
C VAL A 510 19.14 -12.82 9.76
N ASP A 511 19.28 -13.10 11.05
CA ASP A 511 19.58 -14.46 11.54
C ASP A 511 18.43 -15.45 11.28
N GLY A 512 17.20 -15.04 11.51
CA GLY A 512 15.99 -15.81 11.22
C GLY A 512 15.71 -16.99 12.16
N ARG A 513 16.61 -17.38 13.07
CA ARG A 513 16.33 -18.47 14.03
C ARG A 513 15.40 -18.05 15.16
N GLY A 514 15.35 -16.75 15.47
CA GLY A 514 14.55 -16.16 16.54
C GLY A 514 13.18 -15.66 16.11
N LEU A 515 12.67 -16.05 14.93
CA LEU A 515 11.36 -15.63 14.45
C LEU A 515 10.25 -16.15 15.36
N GLU A 516 9.34 -15.28 15.75
CA GLU A 516 8.16 -15.58 16.57
C GLU A 516 7.10 -14.50 16.35
N THR A 517 5.83 -14.82 16.60
CA THR A 517 4.71 -13.88 16.43
C THR A 517 4.80 -12.62 17.31
N GLY A 518 5.62 -12.67 18.36
CA GLY A 518 5.96 -11.54 19.22
C GLY A 518 7.14 -10.68 18.74
N PHE A 519 7.74 -10.96 17.57
CA PHE A 519 8.98 -10.33 17.11
C PHE A 519 8.94 -8.79 17.14
N ILE A 520 7.89 -8.18 16.57
CA ILE A 520 7.76 -6.71 16.52
C ILE A 520 7.59 -6.12 17.92
N ALA A 521 6.86 -6.79 18.81
CA ALA A 521 6.68 -6.33 20.18
C ALA A 521 8.00 -6.41 20.98
N LYS A 522 8.77 -7.48 20.77
CA LYS A 522 10.06 -7.74 21.43
C LYS A 522 11.14 -6.75 21.01
N TYR A 523 11.24 -6.46 19.71
CA TYR A 523 12.25 -5.56 19.15
C TYR A 523 11.73 -4.16 18.85
N GLY A 524 10.57 -3.78 19.41
CA GLY A 524 9.92 -2.50 19.10
C GLY A 524 10.80 -1.27 19.37
N GLN A 525 11.65 -1.32 20.40
CA GLN A 525 12.60 -0.23 20.69
C GLN A 525 13.55 0.06 19.51
N ASP A 526 13.93 -0.98 18.75
CA ASP A 526 14.85 -0.85 17.63
C ASP A 526 14.14 -0.55 16.30
N LEU A 527 12.87 -0.93 16.20
CA LEU A 527 12.09 -0.81 14.96
C LEU A 527 11.35 0.53 14.82
N PHE A 528 11.08 1.24 15.93
CA PHE A 528 10.38 2.52 15.93
C PHE A 528 11.32 3.71 16.17
N VAL A 529 11.27 4.70 15.26
CA VAL A 529 12.12 5.92 15.32
C VAL A 529 11.88 6.72 16.60
N GLY A 530 10.65 6.72 17.12
CA GLY A 530 10.30 7.41 18.37
C GLY A 530 11.11 6.96 19.59
N ASN A 531 11.76 5.79 19.53
CA ASN A 531 12.58 5.25 20.62
C ASN A 531 14.10 5.39 20.39
N GLN A 532 14.56 5.65 19.16
CA GLN A 532 16.00 5.73 18.81
C GLN A 532 16.56 7.16 18.75
N GLY A 533 15.80 8.15 19.21
CA GLY A 533 16.16 9.55 19.07
C GLY A 533 16.06 10.04 17.62
N ALA A 534 16.05 11.36 17.47
CA ALA A 534 16.02 12.02 16.18
C ALA A 534 17.22 11.60 15.32
N VAL A 535 17.03 10.76 14.29
CA VAL A 535 18.07 10.50 13.25
C VAL A 535 18.47 11.85 12.65
N GLU A 536 19.65 12.37 12.94
CA GLU A 536 20.10 13.67 12.42
C GLU A 536 19.99 13.68 10.88
N ILE A 537 19.43 14.76 10.33
CA ILE A 537 19.39 14.93 8.88
C ILE A 537 20.79 15.37 8.46
N GLY A 538 21.44 14.53 7.65
CA GLY A 538 22.76 14.84 7.11
C GLY A 538 22.73 16.06 6.19
N ASP A 539 23.86 16.75 6.12
CA ASP A 539 24.06 17.92 5.25
C ASP A 539 23.77 17.60 3.77
N ASP A 540 24.03 16.36 3.35
CA ASP A 540 23.79 15.85 2.01
C ASP A 540 22.32 16.01 1.58
N VAL A 541 21.37 15.80 2.51
CA VAL A 541 19.93 15.93 2.25
C VAL A 541 19.55 17.38 1.96
N TYR A 542 20.04 18.32 2.77
CA TYR A 542 19.80 19.76 2.55
C TYR A 542 20.45 20.25 1.25
N VAL A 543 21.67 19.77 0.96
CA VAL A 543 22.39 20.08 -0.27
C VAL A 543 21.66 19.54 -1.49
N GLN A 544 21.19 18.28 -1.47
CA GLN A 544 20.40 17.70 -2.56
C GLN A 544 19.14 18.53 -2.85
N ALA A 545 18.39 18.90 -1.81
CA ALA A 545 17.19 19.71 -1.94
C ALA A 545 17.50 21.09 -2.58
N ALA A 546 18.50 21.80 -2.07
CA ALA A 546 18.88 23.11 -2.56
C ALA A 546 19.42 23.08 -4.00
N VAL A 547 20.29 22.13 -4.33
CA VAL A 547 20.84 21.99 -5.68
C VAL A 547 19.74 21.60 -6.68
N PHE A 548 18.80 20.74 -6.28
CA PHE A 548 17.62 20.42 -7.09
C PHE A 548 16.79 21.65 -7.43
N LEU A 549 16.47 22.48 -6.43
CA LEU A 549 15.73 23.74 -6.65
C LEU A 549 16.50 24.70 -7.56
N ALA A 550 17.82 24.82 -7.37
CA ALA A 550 18.67 25.64 -8.22
C ALA A 550 18.63 25.20 -9.69
N TRP A 551 18.84 23.90 -9.95
CA TRP A 551 18.83 23.37 -11.32
C TRP A 551 17.44 23.39 -11.95
N LYS A 552 16.38 23.08 -11.21
CA LYS A 552 15.00 23.22 -11.67
C LYS A 552 14.73 24.64 -12.15
N GLY A 553 15.08 25.64 -11.33
CA GLY A 553 14.92 27.05 -11.69
C GLY A 553 15.78 27.50 -12.89
N ILE A 554 16.99 26.98 -13.04
CA ILE A 554 17.85 27.26 -14.21
C ILE A 554 17.21 26.68 -15.50
N ARG A 555 16.72 25.44 -15.46
CA ARG A 555 16.10 24.77 -16.62
C ARG A 555 14.79 25.42 -17.02
N GLU A 556 13.92 25.76 -16.07
CA GLU A 556 12.65 26.44 -16.34
C GLU A 556 12.90 27.76 -17.09
N ARG A 557 13.89 28.57 -16.67
CA ARG A 557 14.29 29.80 -17.36
C ARG A 557 14.81 29.57 -18.79
N GLN A 558 15.57 28.50 -19.01
CA GLN A 558 16.06 28.15 -20.35
C GLN A 558 14.92 27.68 -21.27
N GLY A 559 13.96 26.92 -20.74
CA GLY A 559 12.78 26.46 -21.47
C GLY A 559 11.82 27.61 -21.84
N THR A 560 11.60 28.58 -20.94
CA THR A 560 10.76 29.77 -21.25
C THR A 560 11.38 30.66 -22.34
N GLN A 561 12.72 30.69 -22.45
CA GLN A 561 13.41 31.42 -23.51
C GLN A 561 13.22 30.78 -24.91
N GLN A 562 12.93 29.48 -25.00
CA GLN A 562 12.69 28.79 -26.26
C GLN A 562 11.21 28.71 -26.66
N ALA A 563 10.28 28.70 -25.69
CA ALA A 563 8.86 28.44 -25.95
C ALA A 563 8.02 29.68 -26.31
N GLU A 564 8.39 30.89 -25.88
CA GLU A 564 7.54 32.08 -26.08
C GLU A 564 8.32 33.27 -26.66
N GLY A 565 8.17 33.48 -27.98
CA GLY A 565 8.72 34.62 -28.70
C GLY A 565 8.03 35.97 -28.45
N GLN A 566 7.13 36.11 -27.47
CA GLN A 566 6.32 37.35 -27.30
C GLN A 566 6.01 37.77 -25.86
N SER A 567 6.51 37.09 -24.82
CA SER A 567 6.37 37.60 -23.45
C SER A 567 7.42 38.69 -23.17
N PRO A 568 7.05 39.87 -22.65
CA PRO A 568 8.03 40.84 -22.15
C PRO A 568 8.97 40.20 -21.11
N TRP A 569 8.50 39.20 -20.36
CA TRP A 569 9.26 38.48 -19.34
C TRP A 569 10.24 37.43 -19.88
N SER A 570 10.09 37.03 -21.15
CA SER A 570 11.02 36.10 -21.83
C SER A 570 12.15 36.82 -22.59
N ARG A 571 12.09 38.15 -22.73
CA ARG A 571 13.16 38.96 -23.35
C ARG A 571 14.37 39.07 -22.43
N ARG A 572 15.59 38.86 -22.96
CA ARG A 572 16.88 39.01 -22.23
C ARG A 572 17.00 40.34 -21.46
N GLU A 573 16.42 41.41 -22.00
CA GLU A 573 16.44 42.77 -21.43
C GLU A 573 15.54 42.94 -20.20
N PHE A 574 14.55 42.06 -20.02
CA PHE A 574 13.57 42.09 -18.92
C PHE A 574 13.59 40.83 -18.04
N SER A 575 14.20 39.73 -18.52
CA SER A 575 14.59 38.58 -17.69
C SER A 575 15.64 38.96 -16.62
N SER A 576 16.11 40.21 -16.68
CA SER A 576 17.07 40.86 -15.80
C SER A 576 16.46 42.05 -15.03
N PHE A 577 15.14 42.12 -14.86
CA PHE A 577 14.52 43.00 -13.84
C PHE A 577 14.82 42.47 -12.42
N ARG A 578 16.09 42.62 -12.03
CA ARG A 578 16.65 42.64 -10.68
C ARG A 578 17.82 43.63 -10.74
N SER A 579 17.96 44.46 -9.72
CA SER A 579 19.07 45.39 -9.55
C SER A 579 20.44 44.69 -9.72
N THR A 580 21.06 44.86 -10.89
CA THR A 580 22.45 44.55 -11.30
C THR A 580 23.07 43.17 -10.97
N ARG A 581 23.47 42.46 -12.05
CA ARG A 581 24.40 41.31 -12.16
C ARG A 581 23.98 39.96 -11.55
N SER A 582 23.74 38.95 -12.40
CA SER A 582 24.22 37.57 -12.16
C SER A 582 23.83 36.56 -13.27
N GLN A 583 24.70 36.36 -14.26
CA GLN A 583 25.01 34.98 -14.68
C GLN A 583 26.03 34.49 -13.64
N GLY A 584 25.69 33.44 -12.88
CA GLY A 584 26.47 32.99 -11.70
C GLY A 584 25.92 33.46 -10.34
N ALA A 585 24.60 33.63 -10.21
CA ALA A 585 23.96 34.11 -8.98
C ALA A 585 24.21 33.12 -7.83
N ASP A 586 24.68 33.63 -6.69
CA ASP A 586 24.63 32.91 -5.42
C ASP A 586 23.14 32.73 -5.06
N MET A 587 22.62 31.52 -5.19
CA MET A 587 21.24 31.18 -4.85
C MET A 587 21.18 30.72 -3.41
N GLN A 588 20.30 31.31 -2.60
CA GLN A 588 20.14 30.97 -1.19
C GLN A 588 18.81 30.26 -0.97
N PHE A 589 18.85 29.11 -0.32
CA PHE A 589 17.67 28.33 0.07
C PHE A 589 17.67 28.12 1.58
N LYS A 590 16.61 28.56 2.24
CA LYS A 590 16.38 28.30 3.66
C LYS A 590 15.49 27.08 3.78
N LEU A 591 15.99 26.03 4.40
CA LEU A 591 15.31 24.75 4.52
C LEU A 591 15.08 24.45 6.00
N ARG A 592 13.85 24.03 6.33
CA ARG A 592 13.46 23.60 7.67
C ARG A 592 13.09 22.13 7.65
N SER A 593 13.57 21.36 8.61
CA SER A 593 13.16 19.97 8.81
C SER A 593 11.75 19.87 9.40
N ARG A 594 10.91 18.98 8.89
CA ARG A 594 9.49 18.89 9.26
C ARG A 594 9.16 17.92 10.39
N ARG A 595 10.12 17.51 11.22
CA ARG A 595 9.84 16.56 12.31
C ARG A 595 8.71 17.04 13.22
N LYS A 596 7.73 16.15 13.48
CA LYS A 596 6.64 16.34 14.44
C LYS A 596 7.24 16.78 15.79
N ARG A 597 7.13 18.06 16.06
CA ARG A 597 7.35 18.69 17.36
C ARG A 597 6.17 18.25 18.25
N GLN A 598 6.21 17.06 18.85
CA GLN A 598 5.54 16.89 20.16
C GLN A 598 6.28 17.85 21.10
N GLY A 599 5.78 19.09 21.20
CA GLY A 599 6.46 20.19 21.88
C GLY A 599 6.61 21.50 21.10
N ALA A 600 5.98 21.68 19.92
CA ALA A 600 6.07 22.98 19.18
C ALA A 600 5.65 24.18 20.03
N GLN A 601 4.55 24.01 20.76
CA GLN A 601 4.03 25.05 21.65
C GLN A 601 4.96 25.27 22.86
N GLU A 602 5.63 24.24 23.37
CA GLU A 602 6.57 24.39 24.51
C GLU A 602 7.92 25.00 24.10
N ALA A 603 8.45 24.68 22.92
CA ALA A 603 9.73 25.23 22.46
C ALA A 603 9.58 26.66 21.91
N ALA A 604 8.41 27.03 21.36
CA ALA A 604 8.07 28.44 21.11
C ALA A 604 7.95 29.25 22.41
N ALA A 605 7.45 28.63 23.49
CA ALA A 605 7.39 29.24 24.83
C ALA A 605 8.76 29.35 25.52
N LYS A 606 9.77 28.59 25.09
CA LYS A 606 11.15 28.59 25.64
C LYS A 606 12.16 29.43 24.85
N GLY A 607 11.77 30.01 23.71
CA GLY A 607 12.66 30.85 22.89
C GLY A 607 13.83 30.10 22.24
N GLU A 608 13.71 28.78 22.05
CA GLU A 608 14.72 27.95 21.36
C GLU A 608 14.65 28.20 19.85
N ALA A 609 15.81 28.47 19.22
CA ALA A 609 15.90 28.85 17.82
C ALA A 609 15.39 27.75 16.88
N GLU A 610 14.67 28.13 15.83
CA GLU A 610 14.26 27.21 14.77
C GLU A 610 15.50 26.66 14.04
N ASP A 611 15.53 25.34 13.85
CA ASP A 611 16.60 24.60 13.19
C ASP A 611 16.54 24.79 11.66
N ILE A 612 16.86 26.00 11.20
CA ILE A 612 16.87 26.40 9.79
C ILE A 612 18.29 26.26 9.25
N VAL A 613 18.43 25.46 8.19
CA VAL A 613 19.68 25.34 7.44
C VAL A 613 19.60 26.23 6.21
N THR A 614 20.57 27.12 6.06
CA THR A 614 20.70 27.94 4.86
C THR A 614 21.74 27.31 3.92
N VAL A 615 21.32 27.01 2.70
CA VAL A 615 22.19 26.46 1.65
C VAL A 615 22.42 27.49 0.57
N HIS A 616 23.69 27.80 0.32
CA HIS A 616 24.14 28.66 -0.76
C HIS A 616 24.60 27.79 -1.92
N VAL A 617 24.02 28.00 -3.10
CA VAL A 617 24.34 27.26 -4.33
C VAL A 617 24.76 28.26 -5.40
N ARG A 618 26.02 28.17 -5.83
CA ARG A 618 26.55 28.97 -6.94
C ARG A 618 26.80 28.07 -8.14
N ALA A 619 26.00 28.22 -9.18
CA ALA A 619 26.22 27.51 -10.43
C ALA A 619 27.50 28.01 -11.13
N LEU A 620 28.44 27.09 -11.36
CA LEU A 620 29.73 27.35 -12.04
C LEU A 620 29.64 27.00 -13.53
N SER A 621 28.89 25.95 -13.87
CA SER A 621 28.62 25.51 -15.25
C SER A 621 27.26 24.81 -15.33
N SER A 622 26.91 24.24 -16.49
CA SER A 622 25.69 23.44 -16.64
C SER A 622 25.65 22.16 -15.79
N SER A 623 26.81 21.71 -15.29
CA SER A 623 26.97 20.45 -14.56
C SER A 623 27.80 20.60 -13.27
N GLN A 624 28.12 21.83 -12.83
CA GLN A 624 28.90 22.07 -11.62
C GLN A 624 28.35 23.23 -10.79
N CYS A 625 28.36 23.07 -9.46
CA CYS A 625 28.09 24.14 -8.50
C CYS A 625 29.08 24.12 -7.34
N ALA A 626 29.36 25.29 -6.78
CA ALA A 626 29.92 25.42 -5.44
C ALA A 626 28.77 25.51 -4.43
N VAL A 627 28.93 24.82 -3.29
CA VAL A 627 27.93 24.80 -2.22
C VAL A 627 28.55 25.18 -0.89
N GLU A 628 27.84 26.02 -0.13
CA GLU A 628 28.21 26.44 1.22
C GLU A 628 26.98 26.33 2.13
N LEU A 629 27.18 25.90 3.37
CA LEU A 629 26.12 25.74 4.38
C LEU A 629 26.31 26.73 5.52
N GLU A 630 25.20 27.20 6.06
CA GLU A 630 25.15 28.09 7.22
C GLU A 630 24.09 27.55 8.20
N GLN A 631 24.55 27.23 9.41
CA GLN A 631 23.75 26.70 10.54
C GLN A 631 24.08 27.52 11.79
N GLY A 632 23.06 27.95 12.56
CA GLY A 632 23.26 28.65 13.83
C GLY A 632 22.10 29.55 14.27
N GLU A 633 22.02 29.83 15.58
CA GLU A 633 21.02 30.73 16.19
C GLU A 633 21.16 32.17 15.68
N ALA A 634 20.03 32.79 15.32
CA ALA A 634 20.01 34.21 14.96
C ALA A 634 20.58 35.06 16.12
N GLY A 635 21.74 35.70 15.90
CA GLY A 635 22.40 36.57 16.87
C GLY A 635 23.61 35.98 17.61
N LYS A 636 23.94 34.69 17.43
CA LYS A 636 25.23 34.11 17.86
C LYS A 636 25.97 33.61 16.62
N GLY A 637 27.04 34.32 16.24
CA GLY A 637 27.92 34.08 15.08
C GLY A 637 27.61 32.85 14.21
N GLN A 638 26.93 33.05 13.08
CA GLN A 638 26.70 32.02 12.08
C GLN A 638 28.03 31.61 11.44
N GLN A 639 28.37 30.31 11.50
CA GLN A 639 29.58 29.79 10.88
C GLN A 639 29.24 29.23 9.50
N ARG A 640 29.66 29.94 8.46
CA ARG A 640 29.51 29.49 7.06
C ARG A 640 30.60 28.45 6.75
N ARG A 641 30.18 27.24 6.42
CA ARG A 641 31.06 26.10 6.13
C ARG A 641 30.99 25.76 4.65
N GLU A 642 32.13 25.79 3.98
CA GLU A 642 32.24 25.37 2.58
C GLU A 642 32.10 23.84 2.47
N ILE A 643 31.18 23.39 1.60
CA ILE A 643 31.00 21.97 1.25
C ILE A 643 31.85 21.62 0.03
N GLY A 644 32.11 22.60 -0.84
CA GLY A 644 33.00 22.49 -1.99
C GLY A 644 32.24 22.44 -3.32
N THR A 645 32.94 22.01 -4.38
CA THR A 645 32.39 21.92 -5.73
C THR A 645 31.80 20.54 -6.02
N LEU A 646 30.53 20.49 -6.38
CA LEU A 646 29.78 19.28 -6.71
C LEU A 646 29.55 19.19 -8.22
N ASN A 647 29.57 17.96 -8.75
CA ASN A 647 29.13 17.73 -10.12
C ASN A 647 27.67 17.25 -10.12
N VAL A 648 26.82 17.94 -10.87
CA VAL A 648 25.43 17.54 -11.11
C VAL A 648 25.42 16.67 -12.37
N THR A 649 25.35 15.35 -12.17
CA THR A 649 25.38 14.38 -13.28
C THR A 649 24.01 14.18 -13.90
N ARG A 650 22.95 14.33 -13.10
CA ARG A 650 21.55 14.24 -13.53
C ARG A 650 20.67 15.14 -12.68
N CYS A 651 19.76 15.87 -13.31
CA CYS A 651 18.69 16.60 -12.61
C CYS A 651 17.48 16.74 -13.54
N ASP A 652 16.51 15.84 -13.48
CA ASP A 652 15.33 15.78 -14.37
C ASP A 652 14.03 15.59 -13.60
N GLY A 653 13.09 16.52 -13.76
CA GLY A 653 11.76 16.47 -13.16
C GLY A 653 11.79 16.45 -11.62
N THR A 654 12.06 15.28 -11.05
CA THR A 654 12.11 14.94 -9.61
C THR A 654 13.38 14.20 -9.19
N GLN A 655 14.28 13.82 -10.09
CA GLN A 655 15.50 13.08 -9.77
C GLN A 655 16.72 14.01 -9.74
N ILE A 656 17.64 13.78 -8.80
CA ILE A 656 18.93 14.47 -8.71
C ILE A 656 20.08 13.51 -8.37
N GLU A 657 21.16 13.55 -9.15
CA GLU A 657 22.38 12.81 -8.86
C GLU A 657 23.54 13.78 -8.71
N LEU A 658 24.20 13.70 -7.55
CA LEU A 658 25.31 14.55 -7.17
C LEU A 658 26.54 13.67 -6.93
N ARG A 659 27.66 14.03 -7.57
CA ARG A 659 28.97 13.49 -7.22
C ARG A 659 29.62 14.42 -6.21
N THR A 660 29.85 13.92 -5.00
CA THR A 660 30.58 14.67 -3.98
C THR A 660 32.08 14.39 -4.12
N PRO A 661 32.94 15.41 -3.98
CA PRO A 661 34.39 15.26 -4.17
C PRO A 661 35.10 14.57 -3.00
N TRP A 662 34.43 14.44 -1.85
CA TRP A 662 34.97 13.89 -0.61
C TRP A 662 34.30 12.57 -0.21
N ALA A 663 35.06 11.63 0.35
CA ALA A 663 34.49 10.50 1.07
C ALA A 663 33.99 10.96 2.44
N THR A 664 32.84 10.47 2.88
CA THR A 664 32.47 10.50 4.29
C THR A 664 33.44 9.60 5.07
N GLY A 665 34.61 10.13 5.41
CA GLY A 665 35.71 9.41 6.08
C GLY A 665 37.09 9.73 5.50
N GLU A 666 38.12 9.77 6.35
CA GLU A 666 39.49 10.09 5.96
C GLU A 666 40.03 9.13 4.87
N GLY A 667 40.28 9.65 3.66
CA GLY A 667 41.11 9.00 2.64
C GLY A 667 40.42 8.35 1.43
N GLY A 668 39.10 8.46 1.24
CA GLY A 668 38.39 7.84 0.12
C GLY A 668 38.18 8.74 -1.11
N ALA A 669 38.14 8.14 -2.30
CA ALA A 669 37.68 8.79 -3.54
C ALA A 669 36.23 9.29 -3.39
N GLY A 670 35.88 10.39 -4.08
CA GLY A 670 34.52 10.97 -4.05
C GLY A 670 33.42 9.93 -4.35
N HIS A 671 32.30 10.04 -3.64
CA HIS A 671 31.17 9.10 -3.73
C HIS A 671 29.96 9.77 -4.40
N ASP A 672 29.25 9.00 -5.22
CA ASP A 672 28.01 9.44 -5.87
C ASP A 672 26.85 9.33 -4.88
N VAL A 673 26.29 10.47 -4.48
CA VAL A 673 25.08 10.53 -3.67
C VAL A 673 23.89 10.70 -4.61
N ARG A 674 23.02 9.69 -4.64
CA ARG A 674 21.80 9.72 -5.46
C ARG A 674 20.61 10.04 -4.58
N GLY A 675 19.80 11.00 -5.03
CA GLY A 675 18.56 11.36 -4.36
C GLY A 675 17.42 11.61 -5.33
N HIS A 676 16.20 11.54 -4.81
CA HIS A 676 15.01 12.01 -5.52
C HIS A 676 14.37 13.10 -4.68
N VAL A 677 14.11 14.26 -5.29
CA VAL A 677 13.51 15.41 -4.63
C VAL A 677 12.19 15.69 -5.32
N ILE A 678 11.10 15.48 -4.60
CA ILE A 678 9.75 15.78 -5.09
C ILE A 678 9.31 17.09 -4.44
N SER A 679 9.14 18.11 -5.28
CA SER A 679 8.66 19.42 -4.86
C SER A 679 7.14 19.49 -5.03
N ARG A 680 6.45 19.74 -3.93
CA ARG A 680 5.02 20.01 -3.89
C ARG A 680 4.79 21.50 -3.70
N GLY A 681 3.76 22.01 -4.37
CA GLY A 681 3.29 23.38 -4.13
C GLY A 681 2.86 23.56 -2.67
N PRO A 682 2.70 24.82 -2.21
CA PRO A 682 2.10 25.09 -0.90
C PRO A 682 0.75 24.37 -0.82
N ALA A 683 0.46 23.76 0.33
CA ALA A 683 -0.71 22.90 0.51
C ALA A 683 -2.00 23.63 0.11
N GLY A 684 -2.56 23.28 -1.05
CA GLY A 684 -3.83 23.79 -1.52
C GLY A 684 -4.98 23.09 -0.82
N SER A 685 -5.44 23.66 0.31
CA SER A 685 -6.81 23.60 0.85
C SER A 685 -6.90 24.16 2.27
N ASP A 686 -5.80 24.17 3.04
CA ASP A 686 -5.79 24.56 4.46
C ASP A 686 -5.15 25.92 4.76
N GLY A 687 -5.05 26.84 3.79
CA GLY A 687 -4.83 28.29 4.02
C GLY A 687 -3.61 28.77 4.83
N ALA A 688 -2.75 27.89 5.37
CA ALA A 688 -1.84 28.25 6.47
C ALA A 688 -0.35 28.18 6.15
N SER A 689 0.13 27.41 5.15
CA SER A 689 1.57 27.36 4.83
C SER A 689 1.89 27.94 3.46
N THR A 690 2.75 28.95 3.44
CA THR A 690 3.29 29.60 2.24
C THR A 690 4.50 28.87 1.66
N GLU A 691 5.04 27.93 2.44
CA GLU A 691 6.25 27.17 2.18
C GLU A 691 5.98 26.02 1.21
N ALA A 692 6.86 25.85 0.23
CA ALA A 692 6.83 24.70 -0.66
C ALA A 692 7.40 23.48 0.07
N ARG A 693 6.74 22.33 -0.02
CA ARG A 693 7.20 21.10 0.62
C ARG A 693 8.12 20.32 -0.31
N LEU A 694 9.18 19.77 0.25
CA LEU A 694 10.17 18.96 -0.45
C LEU A 694 10.26 17.60 0.23
N ASP A 695 9.97 16.56 -0.52
CA ASP A 695 10.17 15.18 -0.12
C ASP A 695 11.49 14.70 -0.73
N VAL A 696 12.50 14.46 0.12
CA VAL A 696 13.85 14.06 -0.28
C VAL A 696 14.05 12.59 0.06
N PHE A 697 14.24 11.76 -0.96
CA PHE A 697 14.63 10.36 -0.82
C PHE A 697 16.13 10.25 -1.05
N SER A 698 16.91 9.98 0.01
CA SER A 698 18.37 9.83 -0.06
C SER A 698 18.79 8.55 0.64
N GLU A 699 19.67 7.76 0.01
CA GLU A 699 20.21 6.51 0.55
C GLU A 699 19.15 5.53 1.12
N GLY A 700 17.98 5.47 0.48
CA GLY A 700 16.88 4.58 0.89
C GLY A 700 16.09 5.07 2.12
N ARG A 701 16.25 6.34 2.49
CA ARG A 701 15.46 7.02 3.53
C ARG A 701 14.67 8.17 2.91
N HIS A 702 13.53 8.50 3.53
CA HIS A 702 12.67 9.62 3.15
C HIS A 702 12.74 10.71 4.22
N TYR A 703 12.95 11.95 3.78
CA TYR A 703 13.02 13.14 4.59
C TYR A 703 12.04 14.18 4.07
N GLU A 704 11.44 14.94 4.97
CA GLU A 704 10.52 16.02 4.64
C GLU A 704 11.10 17.36 5.07
N LEU A 705 11.26 18.26 4.09
CA LEU A 705 11.76 19.61 4.30
C LEU A 705 10.71 20.63 3.84
N ASP A 706 10.63 21.74 4.55
CA ASP A 706 9.90 22.93 4.11
C ASP A 706 10.88 23.97 3.56
N LEU A 707 10.56 24.54 2.39
CA LEU A 707 11.28 25.67 1.82
C LEU A 707 10.73 26.96 2.45
N VAL A 708 11.51 27.53 3.38
CA VAL A 708 11.12 28.71 4.15
C VAL A 708 10.98 29.91 3.22
N ALA A 709 9.82 30.57 3.29
CA ALA A 709 9.54 31.75 2.51
C ALA A 709 10.51 32.89 2.87
N PRO A 710 10.95 33.70 1.89
CA PRO A 710 11.71 34.91 2.17
C PRO A 710 10.90 35.89 3.03
N ALA A 711 11.54 36.58 3.99
CA ALA A 711 10.87 37.50 4.91
C ALA A 711 10.01 38.58 4.21
N TRP A 712 10.48 39.13 3.09
CA TRP A 712 9.72 40.12 2.31
C TRP A 712 8.39 39.58 1.75
N LEU A 713 8.29 38.26 1.49
CA LEU A 713 7.06 37.66 0.97
C LEU A 713 5.98 37.61 2.06
N GLU A 714 6.40 37.35 3.30
CA GLU A 714 5.52 37.40 4.47
C GLU A 714 5.09 38.84 4.79
N GLU A 715 5.98 39.83 4.63
CA GLU A 715 5.64 41.25 4.76
C GLU A 715 4.61 41.69 3.71
N VAL A 716 4.79 41.29 2.44
CA VAL A 716 3.83 41.58 1.36
C VAL A 716 2.49 40.89 1.61
N LYS A 717 2.48 39.67 2.16
CA LYS A 717 1.24 39.00 2.55
C LYS A 717 0.58 39.66 3.75
N GLY A 718 1.33 40.08 4.77
CA GLY A 718 0.80 40.84 5.90
C GLY A 718 0.18 42.17 5.47
N ALA A 719 0.74 42.80 4.42
CA ALA A 719 0.16 43.99 3.80
C ALA A 719 -1.11 43.71 2.97
N LEU A 720 -1.28 42.48 2.46
CA LEU A 720 -2.44 42.05 1.66
C LEU A 720 -3.49 41.26 2.48
N ALA A 721 -3.14 40.81 3.68
CA ALA A 721 -4.04 40.11 4.58
C ALA A 721 -5.05 41.09 5.17
N PRO A 722 -6.34 40.71 5.28
CA PRO A 722 -7.31 41.55 5.98
C PRO A 722 -6.83 41.74 7.43
N GLN A 723 -6.47 42.97 7.80
CA GLN A 723 -6.08 43.28 9.17
C GLN A 723 -7.22 42.89 10.12
N GLU A 724 -6.89 42.08 11.13
CA GLU A 724 -7.85 41.70 12.17
C GLU A 724 -8.41 42.96 12.84
N GLY A 725 -9.72 43.13 12.76
CA GLY A 725 -10.45 44.20 13.45
C GLY A 725 -10.95 45.33 12.56
N SER A 726 -10.58 45.41 11.27
CA SER A 726 -11.13 46.46 10.39
C SER A 726 -11.27 46.06 8.91
N VAL A 727 -12.35 46.53 8.27
CA VAL A 727 -12.57 46.49 6.82
C VAL A 727 -12.12 47.83 6.25
N ARG A 728 -11.14 47.79 5.34
CA ARG A 728 -10.56 48.96 4.66
C ARG A 728 -10.91 48.99 3.18
N ALA A 729 -10.91 50.18 2.58
CA ALA A 729 -11.11 50.35 1.15
C ALA A 729 -9.90 49.79 0.37
N PRO A 730 -10.05 48.77 -0.49
CA PRO A 730 -8.93 48.14 -1.21
C PRO A 730 -8.38 49.00 -2.36
N MET A 731 -9.11 50.05 -2.74
CA MET A 731 -8.75 50.96 -3.83
C MET A 731 -9.55 52.27 -3.68
N PRO A 732 -9.13 53.38 -4.33
CA PRO A 732 -9.89 54.62 -4.33
C PRO A 732 -11.26 54.40 -4.97
N SER A 733 -12.32 54.70 -4.22
CA SER A 733 -13.69 54.28 -4.57
C SER A 733 -14.73 55.19 -3.95
N LYS A 734 -15.95 55.14 -4.48
CA LYS A 734 -17.13 55.80 -3.89
C LYS A 734 -17.92 54.80 -3.07
N VAL A 735 -18.30 55.14 -1.84
CA VAL A 735 -19.20 54.31 -1.04
C VAL A 735 -20.61 54.37 -1.62
N VAL A 736 -21.12 53.26 -2.14
CA VAL A 736 -22.48 53.18 -2.73
C VAL A 736 -23.51 52.89 -1.66
N GLU A 737 -23.19 52.01 -0.72
CA GLU A 737 -24.11 51.53 0.29
C GLU A 737 -23.34 51.04 1.52
N VAL A 738 -23.88 51.27 2.71
CA VAL A 738 -23.36 50.76 3.99
C VAL A 738 -24.47 49.93 4.64
N ARG A 739 -24.23 48.65 4.88
CA ARG A 739 -25.28 47.68 5.29
C ARG A 739 -25.29 47.35 6.77
N VAL A 740 -24.33 47.87 7.52
CA VAL A 740 -24.20 47.65 8.96
C VAL A 740 -24.17 48.98 9.72
N LYS A 741 -24.50 48.93 11.00
CA LYS A 741 -24.39 50.05 11.95
C LYS A 741 -23.53 49.63 13.15
N ALA A 742 -23.00 50.62 13.87
CA ALA A 742 -22.32 50.35 15.13
C ALA A 742 -23.26 49.65 16.10
N GLY A 743 -22.79 48.55 16.71
CA GLY A 743 -23.55 47.65 17.58
C GLY A 743 -24.19 46.44 16.87
N ASP A 744 -24.14 46.36 15.53
CA ASP A 744 -24.68 45.20 14.81
C ASP A 744 -23.78 43.98 14.97
N ALA A 745 -24.37 42.82 15.27
CA ALA A 745 -23.69 41.54 15.19
C ALA A 745 -23.70 41.03 13.75
N VAL A 746 -22.52 40.69 13.23
CA VAL A 746 -22.35 40.14 11.89
C VAL A 746 -21.68 38.77 11.94
N GLN A 747 -22.03 37.91 11.00
CA GLN A 747 -21.35 36.64 10.74
C GLN A 747 -20.26 36.83 9.68
N GLN A 748 -19.25 35.97 9.72
CA GLN A 748 -18.23 35.89 8.68
C GLN A 748 -18.89 35.77 7.30
N GLY A 749 -18.52 36.65 6.37
CA GLY A 749 -19.06 36.69 5.02
C GLY A 749 -20.28 37.60 4.83
N ASP A 750 -20.85 38.16 5.89
CA ASP A 750 -21.93 39.16 5.78
C ASP A 750 -21.45 40.42 5.05
N ILE A 751 -22.34 41.05 4.28
CA ILE A 751 -22.00 42.25 3.50
C ILE A 751 -22.01 43.46 4.42
N VAL A 752 -20.91 44.20 4.43
CA VAL A 752 -20.69 45.33 5.34
C VAL A 752 -20.78 46.66 4.58
N VAL A 753 -20.07 46.78 3.45
CA VAL A 753 -20.04 48.00 2.61
C VAL A 753 -20.00 47.63 1.14
N VAL A 754 -20.70 48.38 0.28
CA VAL A 754 -20.61 48.29 -1.18
C VAL A 754 -19.92 49.54 -1.71
N LEU A 755 -18.90 49.35 -2.55
CA LEU A 755 -18.09 50.39 -3.16
C LEU A 755 -18.30 50.40 -4.68
N GLU A 756 -18.16 51.55 -5.32
CA GLU A 756 -18.09 51.69 -6.78
C GLU A 756 -16.71 52.22 -7.17
N ALA A 757 -16.03 51.47 -8.02
CA ALA A 757 -14.79 51.88 -8.65
C ALA A 757 -14.80 51.46 -10.12
N MET A 758 -14.32 52.33 -11.01
CA MET A 758 -14.25 52.03 -12.45
C MET A 758 -15.58 51.54 -13.06
N LYS A 759 -16.72 52.10 -12.63
CA LYS A 759 -18.10 51.72 -13.03
C LYS A 759 -18.50 50.27 -12.66
N THR A 760 -17.78 49.65 -11.74
CA THR A 760 -18.07 48.31 -11.20
C THR A 760 -18.30 48.39 -9.70
N GLU A 761 -19.27 47.63 -9.20
CA GLU A 761 -19.52 47.51 -7.76
C GLU A 761 -18.65 46.43 -7.12
N HIS A 762 -18.03 46.75 -5.99
CA HIS A 762 -17.21 45.86 -5.16
C HIS A 762 -17.84 45.73 -3.78
N THR A 763 -18.19 44.51 -3.39
CA THR A 763 -18.82 44.22 -2.10
C THR A 763 -17.77 43.80 -1.08
N LEU A 764 -17.67 44.53 0.03
CA LEU A 764 -16.83 44.19 1.17
C LEU A 764 -17.63 43.43 2.23
N ARG A 765 -17.02 42.36 2.75
CA ARG A 765 -17.66 41.42 3.68
C ARG A 765 -16.95 41.36 5.03
N ALA A 766 -17.66 40.93 6.06
CA ALA A 766 -17.12 40.75 7.41
C ALA A 766 -16.08 39.61 7.42
N PRO A 767 -14.86 39.82 7.92
CA PRO A 767 -13.81 38.82 7.88
C PRO A 767 -13.98 37.70 8.92
N LYS A 768 -14.76 37.94 9.98
CA LYS A 768 -15.09 36.99 11.06
C LYS A 768 -16.40 37.40 11.75
N ASP A 769 -16.94 36.50 12.58
CA ASP A 769 -18.05 36.79 13.47
C ASP A 769 -17.65 37.87 14.48
N GLY A 770 -18.48 38.90 14.66
CA GLY A 770 -18.15 40.01 15.57
C GLY A 770 -19.23 41.07 15.67
N VAL A 771 -19.02 42.02 16.58
CA VAL A 771 -19.88 43.20 16.74
C VAL A 771 -19.18 44.39 16.09
N VAL A 772 -19.90 45.16 15.28
CA VAL A 772 -19.37 46.36 14.62
C VAL A 772 -19.15 47.45 15.67
N ALA A 773 -17.89 47.80 15.95
CA ALA A 773 -17.54 48.87 16.88
C ALA A 773 -17.84 50.25 16.30
N LYS A 774 -17.45 50.48 15.03
CA LYS A 774 -17.63 51.78 14.39
C LYS A 774 -17.75 51.64 12.88
N VAL A 775 -18.60 52.48 12.29
CA VAL A 775 -18.73 52.63 10.85
C VAL A 775 -18.21 54.03 10.49
N ASN A 776 -17.07 54.07 9.81
CA ASN A 776 -16.42 55.30 9.34
C ASN A 776 -16.83 55.64 7.88
N ALA A 777 -17.50 54.72 7.19
CA ALA A 777 -18.03 54.92 5.85
C ALA A 777 -19.36 55.68 5.84
N ALA A 778 -19.45 56.75 5.04
CA ALA A 778 -20.70 57.46 4.77
C ALA A 778 -21.14 57.22 3.32
N GLN A 779 -22.41 56.90 3.12
CA GLN A 779 -22.95 56.67 1.77
C GLN A 779 -22.74 57.91 0.88
N GLY A 780 -22.19 57.69 -0.31
CA GLY A 780 -21.85 58.73 -1.29
C GLY A 780 -20.46 59.35 -1.12
N ALA A 781 -19.71 59.05 -0.05
CA ALA A 781 -18.38 59.58 0.17
C ALA A 781 -17.32 58.93 -0.73
N MET A 782 -16.30 59.70 -1.10
CA MET A 782 -15.10 59.19 -1.76
C MET A 782 -14.08 58.77 -0.69
N CYS A 783 -13.56 57.56 -0.79
CA CYS A 783 -12.50 57.05 0.08
C CYS A 783 -11.25 56.70 -0.73
N ALA A 784 -10.07 57.00 -0.17
CA ALA A 784 -8.80 56.57 -0.74
C ALA A 784 -8.50 55.10 -0.39
N GLU A 785 -7.55 54.48 -1.08
CA GLU A 785 -7.04 53.16 -0.71
C GLU A 785 -6.55 53.13 0.75
N GLY A 786 -6.84 52.04 1.46
CA GLY A 786 -6.48 51.85 2.87
C GLY A 786 -7.35 52.58 3.87
N THR A 787 -8.32 53.41 3.42
CA THR A 787 -9.26 54.11 4.31
C THR A 787 -10.06 53.09 5.12
N GLU A 788 -10.09 53.25 6.44
CA GLU A 788 -10.86 52.38 7.34
C GLU A 788 -12.35 52.67 7.20
N LEU A 789 -13.13 51.65 6.82
CA LEU A 789 -14.56 51.79 6.54
C LEU A 789 -15.41 51.30 7.71
N VAL A 790 -15.06 50.15 8.29
CA VAL A 790 -15.75 49.55 9.44
C VAL A 790 -14.74 48.89 10.37
N THR A 791 -14.89 49.09 11.67
CA THR A 791 -14.11 48.39 12.71
C THR A 791 -15.01 47.49 13.55
N PHE A 792 -14.44 46.40 14.06
CA PHE A 792 -15.12 45.46 14.95
C PHE A 792 -14.58 45.57 16.37
N GLU A 793 -15.40 45.22 17.36
CA GLU A 793 -14.97 45.18 18.75
C GLU A 793 -13.88 44.12 18.96
N GLU A 794 -12.85 44.46 19.72
CA GLU A 794 -11.87 43.48 20.19
C GLU A 794 -12.55 42.57 21.22
N ARG A 795 -12.64 41.27 20.94
CA ARG A 795 -12.93 40.31 22.01
C ARG A 795 -11.68 40.19 22.88
N GLU A 796 -11.77 40.61 24.13
CA GLU A 796 -10.82 40.14 25.14
C GLU A 796 -10.85 38.61 25.14
N GLN A 797 -9.72 37.99 24.79
CA GLN A 797 -9.55 36.55 24.94
C GLN A 797 -9.60 36.27 26.45
N GLU A 798 -10.70 35.68 26.94
CA GLU A 798 -10.70 35.03 28.25
C GLU A 798 -9.56 33.99 28.25
N GLN A 799 -8.59 34.19 29.14
CA GLN A 799 -7.37 33.38 29.29
C GLN A 799 -7.65 31.94 29.69
#